data_AF-A0A2I1R4B4-F1
#
_entry.id   AF-A0A2I1R4B4-F1
#
_cell.length_a   1.000
_cell.length_b   1.000
_cell.length_c   1.000
_cell.angle_alpha   90.00
_cell.angle_beta   90.00
_cell.angle_gamma   90.00
#
_symmetry.space_group_name_H-M   'P 1'
#
loop_
_entity.id
_entity.type
_entity.pdbx_description
1 polymer ?
#
loop_
_entity_poly.entity_id
_entity_poly.type
_entity_poly.pdbx_seq_one_letter_code
_entity_poly.pdbx_strand_id
1 'polypeptide(L)'
;MNDRDRPRREGRGQRDTRGQRDGARGDRPDRPGRDRGSDRGSRQPGPPLPDDVAASDLDPEVRRDLLTLDKANAEIVARHLVMVSRILLEDPAQALEHARAARARASRVGVVRETVGIAAYNAGEWQESATELRAAKRITGNPALLPLIADCERGLGRPERAVEIARGDEGRSLTGEDATEMRIVEAGARMDLGEPEKAVVTLQAENLTPGQLGTGPARLFYAYASALEAAGRRDDAITWFMNAAAADVDDVTDAEFRLTELANDDVPGESVSMNGVAADIDARPVSVSGVEPDAAPTSDVAAPVSAGESSVDAATSIPEAETLPREIDTVAGTADLSQTSTPPESAVHVDEDEEDATSVVDAEAEAVSTDEVVTESTIVAGVPNPLTTVEDADVPSTSDESVAEDNGGVVALVDRHDALLLDLDGTVFAGHRALPNALDALARLAIPRFFVTNNASRRPSEVAAHLRELGFEATDDLVVTSAQSGARLLSEHLEPGSRALVIGTDGLAQEVREVGVGVTRSADDRPAAVIQGHSPDTGWAQLSEAALAIRAGALWIATNVDATLPSERGLLVGNGSMVAALRNATGKEPMVAGKPAAPLMADAIARARASAPLVVGDRLDTDIEGGHAVGIESALVLTGVSTVDDLLAAPPEQRPTYVLEDLAGLFVDIDAVRVSDQPGWEIEIDGSTIRVGGSGSEAGLVPALAAATWSAVDAGSADPDELRVVAEGEARTKLKSLGVTLVG
;
A
#
# COMPACT_ATOMS: atom_id res chain seq x y z
N MET A 1 -31.85 -78.16 16.16
CA MET A 1 -33.19 -78.34 16.71
C MET A 1 -34.01 -77.11 16.33
N ASN A 2 -34.88 -77.29 15.32
CA ASN A 2 -36.24 -76.75 15.11
C ASN A 2 -36.62 -75.36 15.69
N ASP A 3 -37.37 -74.49 15.00
CA ASP A 3 -38.01 -74.53 13.67
C ASP A 3 -38.70 -73.16 13.44
N ARG A 4 -38.94 -72.84 12.16
CA ARG A 4 -40.00 -71.95 11.59
C ARG A 4 -39.92 -70.43 11.83
N ASP A 5 -40.14 -69.55 10.86
CA ASP A 5 -40.60 -69.71 9.47
C ASP A 5 -40.11 -68.54 8.62
N ARG A 6 -39.94 -68.81 7.33
CA ARG A 6 -39.33 -67.95 6.29
C ARG A 6 -40.34 -67.84 5.10
N PRO A 7 -40.02 -67.27 3.92
CA PRO A 7 -40.58 -66.03 3.38
C PRO A 7 -41.21 -66.19 1.96
N ARG A 8 -41.26 -65.10 1.16
CA ARG A 8 -41.26 -64.94 -0.34
C ARG A 8 -42.52 -64.23 -0.88
N ARG A 9 -42.59 -63.61 -2.07
CA ARG A 9 -41.73 -62.93 -3.08
C ARG A 9 -42.70 -62.59 -4.24
N GLU A 10 -42.31 -61.70 -5.17
CA GLU A 10 -42.89 -61.46 -6.52
C GLU A 10 -44.07 -60.46 -6.61
N GLY A 11 -44.22 -59.63 -7.66
CA GLY A 11 -43.57 -59.61 -8.97
C GLY A 11 -44.02 -58.42 -9.84
N ARG A 12 -43.33 -58.29 -10.99
CA ARG A 12 -43.42 -57.28 -12.06
C ARG A 12 -44.80 -57.20 -12.75
N GLY A 13 -45.06 -56.09 -13.46
CA GLY A 13 -46.08 -56.05 -14.53
C GLY A 13 -46.06 -54.76 -15.35
N GLN A 14 -45.83 -54.90 -16.65
CA GLN A 14 -45.64 -53.88 -17.67
C GLN A 14 -46.93 -53.72 -18.51
N ARG A 15 -47.23 -52.48 -18.93
CA ARG A 15 -47.86 -52.04 -20.20
C ARG A 15 -49.31 -52.42 -20.57
N ASP A 16 -49.84 -51.52 -21.42
CA ASP A 16 -50.95 -51.62 -22.38
C ASP A 16 -52.37 -51.48 -21.81
N THR A 17 -53.37 -50.80 -22.41
CA THR A 17 -53.54 -50.11 -23.70
C THR A 17 -54.87 -49.34 -23.71
N ARG A 18 -54.98 -48.33 -24.57
CA ARG A 18 -56.13 -47.92 -25.41
C ARG A 18 -57.49 -47.58 -24.75
N GLY A 19 -57.92 -46.35 -25.01
CA GLY A 19 -59.33 -45.91 -24.95
C GLY A 19 -59.56 -44.70 -25.85
N GLN A 20 -59.85 -44.97 -27.11
CA GLN A 20 -60.12 -44.04 -28.20
C GLN A 20 -61.57 -43.54 -28.14
N ARG A 21 -61.84 -42.24 -28.39
CA ARG A 21 -63.04 -41.73 -29.09
C ARG A 21 -63.06 -40.20 -29.24
N ASP A 22 -62.86 -39.77 -30.49
CA ASP A 22 -63.72 -38.93 -31.33
C ASP A 22 -64.48 -37.72 -30.72
N GLY A 23 -64.09 -36.54 -31.22
CA GLY A 23 -64.97 -35.67 -32.02
C GLY A 23 -65.91 -34.72 -31.29
N ALA A 24 -65.67 -33.40 -31.45
CA ALA A 24 -66.65 -32.47 -32.03
C ALA A 24 -66.11 -31.04 -32.10
N ARG A 25 -66.27 -30.42 -33.27
CA ARG A 25 -66.05 -29.01 -33.57
C ARG A 25 -67.08 -28.14 -32.85
N GLY A 26 -66.65 -27.01 -32.30
CA GLY A 26 -67.49 -25.91 -31.83
C GLY A 26 -66.77 -24.57 -32.03
N ASP A 27 -67.47 -23.65 -32.69
CA ASP A 27 -67.00 -22.43 -33.36
C ASP A 27 -66.80 -21.22 -32.41
N ARG A 28 -65.69 -20.47 -32.60
CA ARG A 28 -65.45 -19.00 -32.39
C ARG A 28 -65.43 -18.35 -30.98
N PRO A 29 -64.85 -17.14 -30.80
CA PRO A 29 -63.91 -16.37 -31.65
C PRO A 29 -62.63 -15.87 -30.92
N ASP A 30 -61.65 -15.44 -31.72
CA ASP A 30 -60.38 -14.81 -31.32
C ASP A 30 -60.52 -13.61 -30.36
N ARG A 31 -59.71 -13.62 -29.29
CA ARG A 31 -59.21 -12.43 -28.59
C ARG A 31 -57.79 -12.67 -28.03
N PRO A 32 -56.95 -11.63 -27.97
CA PRO A 32 -55.49 -11.72 -28.08
C PRO A 32 -54.80 -12.23 -26.82
N GLY A 33 -53.61 -12.79 -27.04
CA GLY A 33 -52.72 -13.38 -26.05
C GLY A 33 -52.60 -12.56 -24.77
N ARG A 34 -52.99 -13.19 -23.68
CA ARG A 34 -52.64 -12.76 -22.34
C ARG A 34 -51.18 -13.16 -22.13
N ASP A 35 -50.30 -12.20 -22.30
CA ASP A 35 -48.89 -12.31 -21.95
C ASP A 35 -48.81 -12.85 -20.52
N ARG A 36 -48.30 -14.08 -20.38
CA ARG A 36 -47.97 -14.64 -19.08
C ARG A 36 -46.73 -13.90 -18.63
N GLY A 37 -46.94 -12.81 -17.89
CA GLY A 37 -45.90 -12.16 -17.11
C GLY A 37 -45.21 -13.21 -16.25
N SER A 38 -44.03 -13.64 -16.69
CA SER A 38 -43.06 -14.32 -15.86
C SER A 38 -42.50 -13.29 -14.89
N ASP A 39 -43.10 -13.28 -13.70
CA ASP A 39 -42.43 -13.14 -12.41
C ASP A 39 -41.09 -12.38 -12.45
N ARG A 40 -41.17 -11.05 -12.58
CA ARG A 40 -40.06 -10.13 -12.28
C ARG A 40 -39.91 -10.02 -10.75
N GLY A 41 -39.47 -11.12 -10.13
CA GLY A 41 -39.03 -11.11 -8.73
C GLY A 41 -37.71 -10.35 -8.61
N SER A 42 -37.79 -9.16 -8.02
CA SER A 42 -36.72 -8.36 -7.39
C SER A 42 -35.27 -8.84 -7.60
N ARG A 43 -34.70 -8.58 -8.79
CA ARG A 43 -33.25 -8.62 -8.99
C ARG A 43 -32.72 -7.27 -8.54
N GLN A 44 -32.12 -7.20 -7.35
CA GLN A 44 -31.33 -6.01 -6.99
C GLN A 44 -30.33 -5.76 -8.13
N PRO A 45 -30.32 -4.57 -8.75
CA PRO A 45 -29.21 -4.19 -9.59
C PRO A 45 -27.98 -4.24 -8.69
N GLY A 46 -27.04 -5.10 -9.04
CA GLY A 46 -25.75 -5.13 -8.36
C GLY A 46 -24.96 -3.87 -8.70
N PRO A 47 -23.78 -3.68 -8.11
CA PRO A 47 -22.85 -2.64 -8.53
C PRO A 47 -22.61 -2.69 -10.06
N PRO A 48 -22.38 -1.54 -10.70
CA PRO A 48 -22.19 -1.47 -12.14
C PRO A 48 -21.00 -2.34 -12.56
N LEU A 49 -21.13 -3.01 -13.70
CA LEU A 49 -20.06 -3.80 -14.29
C LEU A 49 -19.37 -2.97 -15.37
N PRO A 50 -18.08 -2.67 -15.24
CA PRO A 50 -17.30 -2.02 -16.29
C PRO A 50 -17.34 -2.79 -17.62
N ASP A 51 -17.25 -2.08 -18.74
CA ASP A 51 -17.35 -2.66 -20.08
C ASP A 51 -16.10 -3.48 -20.48
N ASP A 52 -14.96 -3.23 -19.85
CA ASP A 52 -13.70 -3.96 -20.01
C ASP A 52 -13.67 -5.31 -19.27
N VAL A 53 -14.67 -5.60 -18.43
CA VAL A 53 -14.76 -6.85 -17.68
C VAL A 53 -15.50 -7.88 -18.50
N ALA A 54 -14.79 -8.91 -18.98
CA ALA A 54 -15.36 -9.98 -19.78
C ALA A 54 -15.50 -11.29 -18.97
N ALA A 55 -16.54 -12.09 -19.26
CA ALA A 55 -16.68 -13.42 -18.65
C ALA A 55 -15.53 -14.39 -19.03
N SER A 56 -14.79 -14.08 -20.09
CA SER A 56 -13.58 -14.80 -20.50
C SER A 56 -12.42 -14.63 -19.52
N ASP A 57 -12.44 -13.58 -18.70
CA ASP A 57 -11.35 -13.28 -17.76
C ASP A 57 -11.43 -14.17 -16.51
N LEU A 58 -12.59 -14.79 -16.27
CA LEU A 58 -12.79 -15.74 -15.18
C LEU A 58 -12.04 -17.03 -15.44
N ASP A 59 -11.51 -17.67 -14.40
CA ASP A 59 -10.85 -18.97 -14.53
C ASP A 59 -11.70 -20.00 -15.31
N PRO A 60 -11.14 -20.73 -16.29
CA PRO A 60 -11.89 -21.69 -17.09
C PRO A 60 -12.59 -22.79 -16.30
N GLU A 61 -12.04 -23.24 -15.17
CA GLU A 61 -12.66 -24.24 -14.29
C GLU A 61 -13.87 -23.66 -13.58
N VAL A 62 -13.74 -22.45 -13.02
CA VAL A 62 -14.87 -21.72 -12.40
C VAL A 62 -15.98 -21.46 -13.42
N ARG A 63 -15.63 -21.13 -14.66
CA ARG A 63 -16.59 -20.91 -15.74
C ARG A 63 -17.37 -22.18 -16.10
N ARG A 64 -16.79 -23.37 -15.92
CA ARG A 64 -17.48 -24.65 -16.16
C ARG A 64 -18.60 -24.89 -15.15
N ASP A 65 -18.42 -24.46 -13.91
CA ASP A 65 -19.45 -24.58 -12.87
C ASP A 65 -20.67 -23.68 -13.14
N LEU A 66 -20.49 -22.61 -13.92
CA LEU A 66 -21.55 -21.72 -14.37
C LEU A 66 -22.36 -22.28 -15.55
N LEU A 67 -21.93 -23.37 -16.20
CA LEU A 67 -22.65 -23.97 -17.33
C LEU A 67 -24.05 -24.50 -16.97
N THR A 68 -24.34 -24.63 -15.67
CA THR A 68 -25.66 -24.99 -15.15
C THR A 68 -26.68 -23.85 -15.27
N LEU A 69 -26.22 -22.62 -15.52
CA LEU A 69 -27.04 -21.42 -15.73
C LEU A 69 -27.34 -21.22 -17.22
N ASP A 70 -28.38 -20.46 -17.54
CA ASP A 70 -28.57 -20.00 -18.92
C ASP A 70 -27.46 -19.02 -19.34
N LYS A 71 -27.19 -18.94 -20.64
CA LYS A 71 -26.06 -18.18 -21.20
C LYS A 71 -26.02 -16.72 -20.75
N ALA A 72 -27.17 -16.06 -20.64
CA ALA A 72 -27.23 -14.64 -20.27
C ALA A 72 -26.91 -14.43 -18.78
N ASN A 73 -27.43 -15.28 -17.90
CA ASN A 73 -27.10 -15.21 -16.48
C ASN A 73 -25.67 -15.67 -16.18
N ALA A 74 -25.16 -16.69 -16.88
CA ALA A 74 -23.78 -17.14 -16.76
C ALA A 74 -22.78 -16.02 -17.06
N GLU A 75 -23.02 -15.25 -18.12
CA GLU A 75 -22.18 -14.10 -18.50
C GLU A 75 -22.13 -13.04 -17.39
N ILE A 76 -23.30 -12.61 -16.88
CA ILE A 76 -23.38 -11.56 -15.85
C ILE A 76 -22.75 -12.04 -14.54
N VAL A 77 -23.04 -13.28 -14.14
CA VAL A 77 -22.45 -13.87 -12.93
C VAL A 77 -20.93 -13.94 -13.07
N ALA A 78 -20.42 -14.40 -14.22
CA ALA A 78 -18.98 -14.48 -14.46
C ALA A 78 -18.31 -13.11 -14.34
N ARG A 79 -18.88 -12.06 -14.94
CA ARG A 79 -18.36 -10.68 -14.83
C ARG A 79 -18.34 -10.18 -13.39
N HIS A 80 -19.36 -10.49 -12.59
CA HIS A 80 -19.32 -10.16 -11.16
C HIS A 80 -18.23 -10.93 -10.42
N LEU A 81 -18.03 -12.23 -10.70
CA LEU A 81 -16.95 -13.01 -10.07
C LEU A 81 -15.56 -12.50 -10.46
N VAL A 82 -15.36 -12.06 -11.71
CA VAL A 82 -14.13 -11.39 -12.14
C VAL A 82 -13.90 -10.10 -11.35
N MET A 83 -14.96 -9.30 -11.18
CA MET A 83 -14.86 -8.10 -10.34
C MET A 83 -14.45 -8.42 -8.91
N VAL A 84 -15.01 -9.48 -8.30
CA VAL A 84 -14.56 -9.94 -6.98
C VAL A 84 -13.06 -10.20 -7.00
N SER A 85 -12.56 -11.01 -7.94
CA SER A 85 -11.13 -11.33 -8.01
C SER A 85 -10.24 -10.10 -8.22
N ARG A 86 -10.70 -9.06 -8.94
CA ARG A 86 -9.93 -7.83 -9.18
C ARG A 86 -9.82 -6.95 -7.92
N ILE A 87 -10.89 -6.82 -7.15
CA ILE A 87 -10.97 -5.82 -6.07
C ILE A 87 -10.97 -6.42 -4.66
N LEU A 88 -10.94 -7.76 -4.51
CA LEU A 88 -11.08 -8.42 -3.20
C LEU A 88 -10.08 -7.92 -2.15
N LEU A 89 -8.84 -7.64 -2.55
CA LEU A 89 -7.80 -7.15 -1.65
C LEU A 89 -7.84 -5.63 -1.44
N GLU A 90 -8.37 -4.88 -2.42
CA GLU A 90 -8.42 -3.41 -2.43
C GLU A 90 -9.66 -2.87 -1.70
N ASP A 91 -10.83 -3.42 -2.04
CA ASP A 91 -12.13 -3.07 -1.45
C ASP A 91 -12.98 -4.35 -1.22
N PRO A 92 -12.78 -5.05 -0.09
CA PRO A 92 -13.55 -6.24 0.27
C PRO A 92 -15.05 -5.98 0.37
N ALA A 93 -15.47 -4.77 0.77
CA ALA A 93 -16.87 -4.42 0.93
C ALA A 93 -17.56 -4.37 -0.44
N GLN A 94 -16.95 -3.68 -1.42
CA GLN A 94 -17.43 -3.65 -2.79
C GLN A 94 -17.34 -5.03 -3.46
N ALA A 95 -16.27 -5.80 -3.21
CA ALA A 95 -16.16 -7.19 -3.66
C ALA A 95 -17.34 -8.03 -3.17
N LEU A 96 -17.72 -7.88 -1.90
CA LEU A 96 -18.89 -8.56 -1.34
C LEU A 96 -20.20 -8.15 -2.02
N GLU A 97 -20.36 -6.88 -2.42
CA GLU A 97 -21.53 -6.45 -3.20
C GLU A 97 -21.60 -7.14 -4.57
N HIS A 98 -20.48 -7.24 -5.30
CA HIS A 98 -20.41 -8.00 -6.56
C HIS A 98 -20.73 -9.49 -6.31
N ALA A 99 -20.18 -10.09 -5.25
CA ALA A 99 -20.45 -11.48 -4.90
C ALA A 99 -21.93 -11.72 -4.55
N ARG A 100 -22.56 -10.83 -3.76
CA ARG A 100 -23.99 -10.87 -3.43
C ARG A 100 -24.85 -10.73 -4.69
N ALA A 101 -24.45 -9.87 -5.64
CA ALA A 101 -25.13 -9.73 -6.93
C ALA A 101 -25.05 -11.00 -7.80
N ALA A 102 -23.90 -11.69 -7.78
CA ALA A 102 -23.74 -13.01 -8.39
C ALA A 102 -24.63 -14.05 -7.70
N ARG A 103 -24.63 -14.11 -6.37
CA ARG A 103 -25.48 -15.02 -5.57
C ARG A 103 -26.97 -14.84 -5.84
N ALA A 104 -27.44 -13.61 -5.98
CA ALA A 104 -28.84 -13.31 -6.29
C ALA A 104 -29.32 -13.97 -7.60
N ARG A 105 -28.39 -14.21 -8.54
CA ARG A 105 -28.64 -14.86 -9.84
C ARG A 105 -28.34 -16.35 -9.84
N ALA A 106 -27.40 -16.80 -8.99
CA ALA A 106 -26.84 -18.15 -9.03
C ALA A 106 -26.71 -18.79 -7.63
N SER A 107 -27.73 -18.67 -6.78
CA SER A 107 -27.71 -19.14 -5.38
C SER A 107 -27.55 -20.66 -5.17
N ARG A 108 -27.62 -21.48 -6.23
CA ARG A 108 -27.41 -22.94 -6.15
C ARG A 108 -26.04 -23.38 -6.65
N VAL A 109 -25.21 -22.44 -7.10
CA VAL A 109 -23.88 -22.73 -7.63
C VAL A 109 -22.87 -22.69 -6.49
N GLY A 110 -22.12 -23.78 -6.30
CA GLY A 110 -21.15 -23.93 -5.21
C GLY A 110 -20.09 -22.82 -5.22
N VAL A 111 -19.42 -22.62 -6.36
CA VAL A 111 -18.36 -21.62 -6.49
C VAL A 111 -18.84 -20.17 -6.26
N VAL A 112 -20.09 -19.86 -6.59
CA VAL A 112 -20.68 -18.53 -6.32
C VAL A 112 -20.86 -18.33 -4.82
N ARG A 113 -21.31 -19.36 -4.09
CA ARG A 113 -21.43 -19.29 -2.63
C ARG A 113 -20.07 -19.21 -1.95
N GLU A 114 -19.09 -19.96 -2.45
CA GLU A 114 -17.72 -19.91 -1.98
C GLU A 114 -17.15 -18.50 -2.14
N THR A 115 -17.32 -17.89 -3.32
CA THR A 115 -16.86 -16.52 -3.59
C THR A 115 -17.52 -15.51 -2.65
N VAL A 116 -18.83 -15.62 -2.38
CA VAL A 116 -19.50 -14.76 -1.39
C VAL A 116 -18.94 -14.99 0.00
N GLY A 117 -18.68 -16.24 0.37
CA GLY A 117 -18.09 -16.61 1.65
C GLY A 117 -16.71 -15.98 1.85
N ILE A 118 -15.84 -16.05 0.84
CA ILE A 118 -14.50 -15.47 0.87
C ILE A 118 -14.56 -13.94 0.87
N ALA A 119 -15.40 -13.33 0.03
CA ALA A 119 -15.58 -11.87 0.04
C ALA A 119 -16.13 -11.37 1.38
N ALA A 120 -17.10 -12.08 1.97
CA ALA A 120 -17.63 -11.76 3.28
C ALA A 120 -16.59 -11.92 4.39
N TYR A 121 -15.71 -12.92 4.28
CA TYR A 121 -14.61 -13.11 5.22
C TYR A 121 -13.67 -11.90 5.23
N ASN A 122 -13.23 -11.46 4.05
CA ASN A 122 -12.34 -10.30 3.92
C ASN A 122 -13.02 -8.97 4.30
N ALA A 123 -14.35 -8.87 4.15
CA ALA A 123 -15.13 -7.72 4.61
C ALA A 123 -15.46 -7.73 6.12
N GLY A 124 -15.03 -8.76 6.87
CA GLY A 124 -15.34 -8.89 8.31
C GLY A 124 -16.79 -9.30 8.61
N GLU A 125 -17.55 -9.74 7.62
CA GLU A 125 -18.95 -10.18 7.73
C GLU A 125 -19.03 -11.67 8.13
N TRP A 126 -18.50 -11.99 9.32
CA TRP A 126 -18.26 -13.37 9.79
C TRP A 126 -19.50 -14.27 9.73
N GLN A 127 -20.68 -13.72 10.08
CA GLN A 127 -21.93 -14.48 10.08
C GLN A 127 -22.40 -14.86 8.66
N GLU A 128 -22.25 -13.94 7.69
CA GLU A 128 -22.59 -14.22 6.30
C GLU A 128 -21.55 -15.18 5.69
N SER A 129 -20.27 -14.95 5.96
CA SER A 129 -19.18 -15.82 5.51
C SER A 129 -19.39 -17.27 5.97
N ALA A 130 -19.58 -17.50 7.27
CA ALA A 130 -19.81 -18.84 7.82
C ALA A 130 -21.05 -19.52 7.21
N THR A 131 -22.10 -18.74 6.92
CA THR A 131 -23.33 -19.25 6.31
C THR A 131 -23.09 -19.72 4.88
N GLU A 132 -22.40 -18.90 4.08
CA GLU A 132 -22.15 -19.15 2.68
C GLU A 132 -21.09 -20.23 2.47
N LEU A 133 -19.99 -20.23 3.23
CA LEU A 133 -18.95 -21.26 3.16
C LEU A 133 -19.49 -22.65 3.55
N ARG A 134 -20.37 -22.74 4.56
CA ARG A 134 -21.05 -24.00 4.89
C ARG A 134 -21.97 -24.48 3.79
N ALA A 135 -22.67 -23.55 3.13
CA ALA A 135 -23.52 -23.87 2.00
C ALA A 135 -22.69 -24.32 0.79
N ALA A 136 -21.58 -23.65 0.48
CA ALA A 136 -20.62 -24.03 -0.54
C ALA A 136 -20.06 -25.43 -0.26
N LYS A 137 -19.54 -25.70 0.94
CA LYS A 137 -19.04 -27.01 1.37
C LYS A 137 -20.09 -28.11 1.23
N ARG A 138 -21.36 -27.87 1.56
CA ARG A 138 -22.43 -28.86 1.37
C ARG A 138 -22.70 -29.18 -0.10
N ILE A 139 -22.46 -28.23 -1.00
CA ILE A 139 -22.68 -28.38 -2.45
C ILE A 139 -21.48 -29.06 -3.11
N THR A 140 -20.27 -28.59 -2.82
CA THR A 140 -19.04 -29.03 -3.46
C THR A 140 -18.41 -30.24 -2.78
N GLY A 141 -18.71 -30.44 -1.48
CA GLY A 141 -18.05 -31.44 -0.65
C GLY A 141 -16.60 -31.06 -0.29
N ASN A 142 -16.13 -29.85 -0.62
CA ASN A 142 -14.74 -29.44 -0.43
C ASN A 142 -14.40 -29.23 1.06
N PRO A 143 -13.56 -30.08 1.68
CA PRO A 143 -13.17 -29.91 3.07
C PRO A 143 -12.19 -28.75 3.29
N ALA A 144 -11.51 -28.24 2.25
CA ALA A 144 -10.56 -27.12 2.33
C ALA A 144 -11.20 -25.80 2.81
N LEU A 145 -12.54 -25.72 2.82
CA LEU A 145 -13.27 -24.56 3.36
C LEU A 145 -13.38 -24.59 4.89
N LEU A 146 -13.04 -25.70 5.54
CA LEU A 146 -13.19 -25.86 6.99
C LEU A 146 -12.35 -24.88 7.83
N PRO A 147 -11.08 -24.56 7.50
CA PRO A 147 -10.30 -23.58 8.25
C PRO A 147 -10.99 -22.22 8.31
N LEU A 148 -11.43 -21.66 7.17
CA LEU A 148 -12.17 -20.39 7.12
C LEU A 148 -13.49 -20.46 7.88
N ILE A 149 -14.23 -21.58 7.83
CA ILE A 149 -15.46 -21.75 8.60
C ILE A 149 -15.18 -21.75 10.11
N ALA A 150 -14.11 -22.42 10.55
CA ALA A 150 -13.70 -22.43 11.95
C ALA A 150 -13.26 -21.03 12.40
N ASP A 151 -12.51 -20.32 11.56
CA ASP A 151 -12.03 -18.97 11.83
C ASP A 151 -13.18 -17.95 11.93
N CYS A 152 -14.22 -18.09 11.09
CA CYS A 152 -15.45 -17.30 11.24
C CYS A 152 -16.14 -17.55 12.58
N GLU A 153 -16.17 -18.78 13.09
CA GLU A 153 -16.74 -19.06 14.42
C GLU A 153 -15.91 -18.40 15.53
N ARG A 154 -14.57 -18.36 15.37
CA ARG A 154 -13.69 -17.58 16.25
C ARG A 154 -14.04 -16.09 16.21
N GLY A 155 -14.16 -15.50 15.01
CA GLY A 155 -14.56 -14.10 14.82
C GLY A 155 -15.96 -13.74 15.33
N LEU A 156 -16.86 -14.73 15.46
CA LEU A 156 -18.18 -14.59 16.10
C LEU A 156 -18.14 -14.74 17.63
N GLY A 157 -16.96 -14.85 18.23
CA GLY A 157 -16.79 -15.05 19.68
C GLY A 157 -17.15 -16.45 20.14
N ARG A 158 -16.98 -17.48 19.29
CA ARG A 158 -17.22 -18.90 19.62
C ARG A 158 -15.97 -19.76 19.37
N PRO A 159 -14.84 -19.46 20.04
CA PRO A 159 -13.59 -20.19 19.83
C PRO A 159 -13.70 -21.69 20.15
N GLU A 160 -14.57 -22.11 21.07
CA GLU A 160 -14.82 -23.52 21.37
C GLU A 160 -15.32 -24.27 20.13
N ARG A 161 -16.16 -23.60 19.32
CA ARG A 161 -16.70 -24.19 18.10
C ARG A 161 -15.64 -24.36 17.02
N ALA A 162 -14.68 -23.44 16.94
CA ALA A 162 -13.53 -23.56 16.05
C ALA A 162 -12.67 -24.79 16.42
N VAL A 163 -12.41 -24.99 17.72
CA VAL A 163 -11.69 -26.17 18.23
C VAL A 163 -12.46 -27.48 17.97
N GLU A 164 -13.78 -27.47 18.14
CA GLU A 164 -14.63 -28.63 17.80
C GLU A 164 -14.56 -28.99 16.31
N ILE A 165 -14.57 -28.00 15.42
CA ILE A 165 -14.45 -28.21 13.98
C ILE A 165 -13.08 -28.82 13.63
N ALA A 166 -11.99 -28.24 14.16
CA ALA A 166 -10.64 -28.73 13.96
C ALA A 166 -10.47 -30.19 14.43
N ARG A 167 -11.07 -30.53 15.57
CA ARG A 167 -10.99 -31.87 16.18
C ARG A 167 -11.99 -32.88 15.62
N GLY A 168 -12.91 -32.48 14.75
CA GLY A 168 -13.87 -33.38 14.11
C GLY A 168 -13.20 -34.30 13.07
N ASP A 169 -13.91 -35.35 12.64
CA ASP A 169 -13.37 -36.33 11.68
C ASP A 169 -12.88 -35.67 10.38
N GLU A 170 -13.65 -34.71 9.84
CA GLU A 170 -13.26 -34.00 8.62
C GLU A 170 -12.06 -33.06 8.85
N GLY A 171 -12.01 -32.36 9.98
CA GLY A 171 -10.88 -31.48 10.34
C GLY A 171 -9.58 -32.26 10.49
N ARG A 172 -9.62 -33.43 11.14
CA ARG A 172 -8.46 -34.34 11.26
C ARG A 172 -8.06 -35.01 9.95
N SER A 173 -8.97 -35.06 8.97
CA SER A 173 -8.70 -35.67 7.66
C SER A 173 -8.03 -34.72 6.67
N LEU A 174 -7.92 -33.42 7.00
CA LEU A 174 -7.20 -32.45 6.19
C LEU A 174 -5.72 -32.82 6.08
N THR A 175 -5.10 -32.48 4.95
CA THR A 175 -3.67 -32.72 4.69
C THR A 175 -3.02 -31.49 4.07
N GLY A 176 -1.69 -31.43 4.08
CA GLY A 176 -0.94 -30.34 3.42
C GLY A 176 -1.23 -28.96 4.01
N GLU A 177 -1.40 -27.98 3.13
CA GLU A 177 -1.64 -26.57 3.49
C GLU A 177 -2.95 -26.39 4.27
N ASP A 178 -4.04 -27.04 3.86
CA ASP A 178 -5.34 -26.96 4.55
C ASP A 178 -5.26 -27.42 6.01
N ALA A 179 -4.44 -28.44 6.28
CA ALA A 179 -4.22 -28.93 7.63
C ALA A 179 -3.36 -27.96 8.46
N THR A 180 -2.41 -27.28 7.82
CA THR A 180 -1.58 -26.26 8.45
C THR A 180 -2.43 -25.06 8.84
N GLU A 181 -3.27 -24.57 7.91
CA GLU A 181 -4.24 -23.51 8.15
C GLU A 181 -5.22 -23.85 9.27
N MET A 182 -5.78 -25.08 9.26
CA MET A 182 -6.66 -25.53 10.34
C MET A 182 -5.99 -25.47 11.72
N ARG A 183 -4.70 -25.81 11.81
CA ARG A 183 -3.96 -25.78 13.09
C ARG A 183 -3.61 -24.36 13.53
N ILE A 184 -3.31 -23.46 12.60
CA ILE A 184 -3.18 -22.02 12.89
C ILE A 184 -4.50 -21.50 13.48
N VAL A 185 -5.64 -21.84 12.87
CA VAL A 185 -6.97 -21.44 13.38
C VAL A 185 -7.27 -22.06 14.75
N GLU A 186 -7.00 -23.35 14.95
CA GLU A 186 -7.16 -24.02 16.25
C GLU A 186 -6.28 -23.38 17.34
N ALA A 187 -5.04 -23.05 17.02
CA ALA A 187 -4.12 -22.39 17.94
C ALA A 187 -4.63 -20.99 18.33
N GLY A 188 -5.09 -20.20 17.36
CA GLY A 188 -5.74 -18.91 17.63
C GLY A 188 -6.96 -19.05 18.54
N ALA A 189 -7.83 -20.02 18.28
CA ALA A 189 -9.01 -20.26 19.11
C ALA A 189 -8.63 -20.69 20.55
N ARG A 190 -7.53 -21.42 20.73
CA ARG A 190 -7.01 -21.75 22.07
C ARG A 190 -6.45 -20.53 22.79
N MET A 191 -5.79 -19.62 22.07
CA MET A 191 -5.33 -18.35 22.65
C MET A 191 -6.51 -17.52 23.17
N ASP A 192 -7.60 -17.42 22.40
CA ASP A 192 -8.83 -16.74 22.84
C ASP A 192 -9.47 -17.38 24.07
N LEU A 193 -9.32 -18.69 24.25
CA LEU A 193 -9.77 -19.44 25.42
C LEU A 193 -8.83 -19.31 26.64
N GLY A 194 -7.71 -18.58 26.51
CA GLY A 194 -6.70 -18.47 27.56
C GLY A 194 -5.90 -19.76 27.75
N GLU A 195 -5.71 -20.55 26.69
CA GLU A 195 -4.97 -21.82 26.69
C GLU A 195 -3.68 -21.79 25.83
N PRO A 196 -2.74 -20.85 26.07
CA PRO A 196 -1.60 -20.62 25.18
C PRO A 196 -0.64 -21.83 25.10
N GLU A 197 -0.44 -22.58 26.17
CA GLU A 197 0.41 -23.79 26.13
C GLU A 197 -0.17 -24.87 25.22
N LYS A 198 -1.51 -24.97 25.14
CA LYS A 198 -2.15 -25.91 24.22
C LYS A 198 -2.04 -25.42 22.77
N ALA A 199 -2.03 -24.11 22.53
CA ALA A 199 -1.80 -23.52 21.21
C ALA A 199 -0.38 -23.86 20.71
N VAL A 200 0.63 -23.70 21.58
CA VAL A 200 2.01 -24.13 21.31
C VAL A 200 2.06 -25.61 20.92
N VAL A 201 1.45 -26.50 21.70
CA VAL A 201 1.43 -27.95 21.41
C VAL A 201 0.72 -28.27 20.08
N THR A 202 -0.37 -27.55 19.76
CA THR A 202 -1.09 -27.73 18.48
C THR A 202 -0.19 -27.40 17.29
N LEU A 203 0.64 -26.36 17.37
CA LEU A 203 1.51 -25.92 16.27
C LEU A 203 2.85 -26.66 16.20
N GLN A 204 3.36 -27.17 17.34
CA GLN A 204 4.60 -27.96 17.38
C GLN A 204 4.57 -29.23 16.54
N ALA A 205 3.38 -29.75 16.23
CA ALA A 205 3.21 -30.92 15.37
C ALA A 205 3.47 -30.62 13.88
N GLU A 206 3.60 -29.35 13.50
CA GLU A 206 3.80 -28.92 12.13
C GLU A 206 5.28 -28.83 11.73
N ASN A 207 5.51 -28.62 10.44
CA ASN A 207 6.84 -28.44 9.89
C ASN A 207 7.39 -27.04 10.25
N LEU A 208 8.03 -26.97 11.41
CA LEU A 208 8.73 -25.80 11.94
C LEU A 208 10.22 -25.83 11.55
N THR A 209 10.53 -25.82 10.24
CA THR A 209 11.91 -25.83 9.75
C THR A 209 12.36 -24.40 9.41
N PRO A 210 13.34 -23.81 10.13
CA PRO A 210 13.88 -22.50 9.79
C PRO A 210 14.46 -22.42 8.37
N GLY A 211 14.38 -21.24 7.75
CA GLY A 211 14.87 -20.98 6.38
C GLY A 211 13.89 -21.33 5.26
N GLN A 212 12.68 -21.80 5.59
CA GLN A 212 11.58 -21.85 4.63
C GLN A 212 11.09 -20.42 4.33
N LEU A 213 10.75 -20.14 3.07
CA LEU A 213 10.25 -18.84 2.60
C LEU A 213 8.83 -18.97 2.05
N GLY A 214 8.07 -17.87 2.09
CA GLY A 214 6.72 -17.76 1.53
C GLY A 214 5.62 -17.61 2.58
N THR A 215 4.43 -17.24 2.11
CA THR A 215 3.25 -16.92 2.93
C THR A 215 2.90 -18.00 3.96
N GLY A 216 2.93 -19.28 3.58
CA GLY A 216 2.55 -20.40 4.47
C GLY A 216 3.48 -20.55 5.69
N PRO A 217 4.80 -20.74 5.48
CA PRO A 217 5.79 -20.72 6.56
C PRO A 217 5.75 -19.46 7.41
N ALA A 218 5.64 -18.28 6.80
CA ALA A 218 5.56 -17.01 7.54
C ALA A 218 4.39 -16.99 8.53
N ARG A 219 3.17 -17.34 8.07
CA ARG A 219 1.97 -17.39 8.91
C ARG A 219 2.06 -18.47 9.99
N LEU A 220 2.64 -19.64 9.69
CA LEU A 220 2.84 -20.70 10.68
C LEU A 220 3.83 -20.28 11.77
N PHE A 221 4.98 -19.73 11.40
CA PHE A 221 6.01 -19.30 12.34
C PHE A 221 5.51 -18.14 13.20
N TYR A 222 4.77 -17.20 12.61
CA TYR A 222 4.15 -16.10 13.32
C TYR A 222 3.14 -16.60 14.36
N ALA A 223 2.23 -17.49 13.97
CA ALA A 223 1.25 -18.07 14.88
C ALA A 223 1.92 -18.85 16.03
N TYR A 224 3.03 -19.54 15.74
CA TYR A 224 3.79 -20.25 16.75
C TYR A 224 4.53 -19.31 17.71
N ALA A 225 5.14 -18.25 17.19
CA ALA A 225 5.78 -17.20 17.97
C ALA A 225 4.78 -16.51 18.92
N SER A 226 3.60 -16.15 18.40
CA SER A 226 2.51 -15.55 19.19
C SER A 226 2.04 -16.48 20.31
N ALA A 227 1.90 -17.78 20.03
CA ALA A 227 1.53 -18.76 21.04
C ALA A 227 2.62 -18.94 22.12
N LEU A 228 3.90 -18.88 21.74
CA LEU A 228 5.03 -18.93 22.67
C LEU A 228 5.07 -17.69 23.57
N GLU A 229 4.85 -16.51 22.99
CA GLU A 229 4.78 -15.24 23.71
C GLU A 229 3.66 -15.27 24.75
N ALA A 230 2.45 -15.65 24.34
CA ALA A 230 1.29 -15.75 25.22
C ALA A 230 1.48 -16.81 26.33
N ALA A 231 2.30 -17.84 26.09
CA ALA A 231 2.70 -18.84 27.09
C ALA A 231 3.85 -18.38 28.00
N GLY A 232 4.30 -17.13 27.88
CA GLY A 232 5.40 -16.56 28.67
C GLY A 232 6.79 -17.07 28.26
N ARG A 233 6.92 -17.72 27.10
CA ARG A 233 8.19 -18.25 26.56
C ARG A 233 8.84 -17.24 25.63
N ARG A 234 9.21 -16.09 26.19
CA ARG A 234 9.65 -14.89 25.45
C ARG A 234 10.86 -15.13 24.54
N ASP A 235 11.93 -15.75 25.03
CA ASP A 235 13.15 -15.98 24.23
C ASP A 235 12.87 -16.87 23.00
N ASP A 236 12.03 -17.89 23.19
CA ASP A 236 11.57 -18.74 22.10
C ASP A 236 10.70 -17.95 21.13
N ALA A 237 9.79 -17.12 21.64
CA ALA A 237 8.92 -16.27 20.82
C ALA A 237 9.72 -15.32 19.93
N ILE A 238 10.73 -14.65 20.49
CA ILE A 238 11.65 -13.78 19.72
C ILE A 238 12.32 -14.58 18.60
N THR A 239 12.87 -15.75 18.90
CA THR A 239 13.51 -16.61 17.89
C THR A 239 12.54 -16.96 16.76
N TRP A 240 11.29 -17.27 17.10
CA TRP A 240 10.28 -17.66 16.12
C TRP A 240 9.68 -16.47 15.36
N PHE A 241 9.61 -15.28 15.96
CA PHE A 241 9.28 -14.06 15.22
C PHE A 241 10.39 -13.67 14.24
N MET A 242 11.67 -13.89 14.56
CA MET A 242 12.76 -13.72 13.58
C MET A 242 12.62 -14.69 12.41
N ASN A 243 12.28 -15.95 12.68
CA ASN A 243 12.02 -16.93 11.62
C ASN A 243 10.79 -16.55 10.78
N ALA A 244 9.74 -16.02 11.42
CA ALA A 244 8.55 -15.52 10.73
C ALA A 244 8.89 -14.36 9.79
N ALA A 245 9.59 -13.33 10.29
CA ALA A 245 10.05 -12.20 9.49
C ALA A 245 10.94 -12.64 8.32
N ALA A 246 11.90 -13.54 8.57
CA ALA A 246 12.77 -14.06 7.52
C ALA A 246 12.01 -14.89 6.45
N ALA A 247 10.90 -15.53 6.82
CA ALA A 247 10.06 -16.29 5.89
C ALA A 247 9.09 -15.41 5.09
N ASP A 248 8.82 -14.20 5.57
CA ASP A 248 7.75 -13.31 5.10
C ASP A 248 8.17 -12.44 3.91
N VAL A 249 8.33 -13.08 2.75
CA VAL A 249 8.75 -12.40 1.51
C VAL A 249 7.65 -11.53 0.88
N ASP A 250 6.41 -11.68 1.34
CA ASP A 250 5.22 -11.02 0.79
C ASP A 250 4.61 -10.00 1.78
N ASP A 251 5.29 -9.72 2.90
CA ASP A 251 4.85 -8.83 3.99
C ASP A 251 3.42 -9.13 4.51
N VAL A 252 3.10 -10.42 4.69
CA VAL A 252 1.77 -10.88 5.14
C VAL A 252 1.61 -10.93 6.66
N THR A 253 2.67 -10.69 7.42
CA THR A 253 2.70 -10.66 8.90
C THR A 253 3.40 -9.41 9.42
N ASP A 254 3.11 -9.01 10.65
CA ASP A 254 3.79 -7.91 11.37
C ASP A 254 4.92 -8.45 12.29
N ALA A 255 5.56 -9.56 11.91
CA ALA A 255 6.58 -10.23 12.74
C ALA A 255 7.72 -9.29 13.18
N GLU A 256 8.17 -8.41 12.28
CA GLU A 256 9.23 -7.43 12.56
C GLU A 256 8.81 -6.38 13.59
N PHE A 257 7.54 -5.97 13.56
CA PHE A 257 6.97 -5.07 14.56
C PHE A 257 6.93 -5.75 15.93
N ARG A 258 6.47 -7.01 15.99
CA ARG A 258 6.45 -7.82 17.22
C ARG A 258 7.83 -8.00 17.84
N LEU A 259 8.87 -8.18 17.02
CA LEU A 259 10.26 -8.22 17.50
C LEU A 259 10.68 -6.92 18.17
N THR A 260 10.26 -5.78 17.60
CA THR A 260 10.57 -4.47 18.14
C THR A 260 9.85 -4.22 19.47
N GLU A 261 8.59 -4.59 19.59
CA GLU A 261 7.84 -4.53 20.86
C GLU A 261 8.49 -5.39 21.93
N LEU A 262 8.81 -6.65 21.59
CA LEU A 262 9.49 -7.57 22.48
C LEU A 262 10.91 -7.10 22.84
N ALA A 263 11.60 -6.31 22.03
CA ALA A 263 12.91 -5.77 22.40
C ALA A 263 12.82 -4.58 23.38
N ASN A 264 11.72 -3.83 23.38
CA ASN A 264 11.54 -2.63 24.19
C ASN A 264 11.14 -2.92 25.66
N ASP A 265 10.56 -4.08 25.93
CA ASP A 265 10.18 -4.52 27.28
C ASP A 265 11.39 -4.87 28.19
N ASP A 266 12.62 -4.87 27.66
CA ASP A 266 13.88 -5.13 28.39
C ASP A 266 14.42 -3.90 29.16
N VAL A 267 13.59 -2.88 29.42
CA VAL A 267 13.96 -1.74 30.27
C VAL A 267 13.25 -1.80 31.64
N PRO A 268 13.81 -2.53 32.65
CA PRO A 268 13.37 -2.37 34.02
C PRO A 268 13.88 -1.05 34.63
N GLY A 269 12.98 -0.32 35.28
CA GLY A 269 13.30 0.87 36.07
C GLY A 269 14.12 0.61 37.35
N GLU A 270 14.87 1.65 37.73
CA GLU A 270 15.53 1.97 39.03
C GLU A 270 16.78 1.19 39.53
N SER A 271 17.93 1.87 39.39
CA SER A 271 19.06 2.06 40.33
C SER A 271 19.85 0.85 40.90
N VAL A 272 21.16 0.78 40.62
CA VAL A 272 22.31 0.94 41.56
C VAL A 272 23.64 0.94 40.77
N SER A 273 24.53 1.88 41.09
CA SER A 273 25.94 1.94 40.66
C SER A 273 26.84 0.93 41.37
N MET A 274 27.80 0.31 40.66
CA MET A 274 29.25 0.37 40.94
C MET A 274 30.08 -0.64 40.12
N ASN A 275 31.06 -0.09 39.39
CA ASN A 275 32.41 -0.58 39.11
C ASN A 275 32.66 -1.94 38.43
N GLY A 276 32.85 -1.82 37.11
CA GLY A 276 33.88 -2.39 36.22
C GLY A 276 34.84 -3.50 36.67
N VAL A 277 35.01 -4.48 35.77
CA VAL A 277 36.31 -4.88 35.18
C VAL A 277 36.04 -5.38 33.74
N ALA A 278 36.82 -4.89 32.78
CA ALA A 278 36.82 -5.32 31.39
C ALA A 278 37.68 -6.58 31.16
N ALA A 279 37.23 -7.49 30.30
CA ALA A 279 38.08 -8.47 29.60
C ALA A 279 37.37 -9.02 28.34
N ASP A 280 37.70 -8.48 27.16
CA ASP A 280 38.35 -9.17 26.03
C ASP A 280 38.60 -10.71 26.24
N ILE A 281 38.35 -11.68 25.34
CA ILE A 281 38.33 -11.77 23.87
C ILE A 281 37.53 -13.04 23.48
N ASP A 282 36.96 -13.01 22.26
CA ASP A 282 37.04 -14.05 21.22
C ASP A 282 35.77 -14.84 20.86
N ALA A 283 35.20 -14.44 19.73
CA ALA A 283 34.21 -15.17 18.96
C ALA A 283 34.88 -16.33 18.21
N ARG A 284 34.39 -17.57 18.40
CA ARG A 284 34.44 -18.63 17.40
C ARG A 284 33.18 -19.51 17.46
N PRO A 285 32.72 -20.03 16.30
CA PRO A 285 31.37 -20.58 16.12
C PRO A 285 31.25 -21.99 16.70
N VAL A 286 30.12 -22.30 17.32
CA VAL A 286 29.80 -23.65 17.79
C VAL A 286 29.08 -24.41 16.68
N SER A 287 29.77 -25.38 16.09
CA SER A 287 29.18 -26.38 15.19
C SER A 287 28.68 -27.58 16.00
N VAL A 288 27.43 -27.97 15.78
CA VAL A 288 26.86 -29.22 16.32
C VAL A 288 27.04 -30.32 15.26
N SER A 289 27.72 -31.41 15.61
CA SER A 289 27.78 -32.64 14.81
C SER A 289 27.34 -33.83 15.64
N GLY A 290 26.54 -34.68 14.98
CA GLY A 290 25.77 -35.78 15.55
C GLY A 290 26.58 -36.96 16.07
N VAL A 291 25.89 -37.76 16.87
CA VAL A 291 26.40 -39.00 17.47
C VAL A 291 25.49 -40.16 17.05
N GLU A 292 26.09 -41.18 16.45
CA GLU A 292 25.56 -42.53 16.25
C GLU A 292 26.78 -43.50 16.14
N PRO A 293 26.62 -44.82 16.32
CA PRO A 293 26.50 -45.53 17.60
C PRO A 293 27.67 -46.53 17.80
N ASP A 294 27.88 -47.06 19.02
CA ASP A 294 28.94 -48.06 19.28
C ASP A 294 28.39 -49.48 19.50
N ALA A 295 29.20 -50.45 19.10
CA ALA A 295 28.87 -51.84 18.74
C ALA A 295 28.85 -52.85 19.90
N ALA A 296 28.23 -54.00 19.60
CA ALA A 296 28.01 -55.18 20.44
C ALA A 296 29.27 -56.00 20.77
N PRO A 297 29.14 -57.01 21.67
CA PRO A 297 29.90 -58.25 21.56
C PRO A 297 29.02 -59.51 21.36
N THR A 298 29.68 -60.51 20.82
CA THR A 298 29.22 -61.77 20.21
C THR A 298 28.83 -62.89 21.19
N SER A 299 27.89 -63.78 20.81
CA SER A 299 28.14 -65.23 20.59
C SER A 299 26.86 -66.05 20.32
N ASP A 300 26.84 -66.72 19.17
CA ASP A 300 26.52 -68.15 18.91
C ASP A 300 25.14 -68.82 19.13
N VAL A 301 24.69 -69.43 18.00
CA VAL A 301 24.02 -70.74 17.80
C VAL A 301 22.51 -70.79 17.46
N ALA A 302 22.28 -71.22 16.20
CA ALA A 302 21.22 -72.08 15.64
C ALA A 302 19.77 -71.58 15.44
N ALA A 303 19.34 -71.66 14.17
CA ALA A 303 17.95 -71.79 13.68
C ALA A 303 17.38 -73.21 14.03
N PRO A 304 16.08 -73.57 13.81
CA PRO A 304 15.11 -72.96 12.88
C PRO A 304 13.60 -73.02 13.29
N VAL A 305 12.74 -72.70 12.30
CA VAL A 305 11.33 -73.13 12.01
C VAL A 305 10.08 -72.52 12.67
N SER A 306 9.21 -72.01 11.77
CA SER A 306 7.77 -72.31 11.57
C SER A 306 6.67 -71.79 12.52
N ALA A 307 5.77 -70.99 11.92
CA ALA A 307 4.29 -70.98 11.97
C ALA A 307 3.53 -71.28 13.28
N GLY A 308 2.52 -70.45 13.57
CA GLY A 308 1.41 -70.86 14.44
C GLY A 308 0.55 -69.71 14.93
N GLU A 309 -0.76 -69.82 14.68
CA GLU A 309 -1.82 -68.88 14.99
C GLU A 309 -2.20 -68.82 16.49
N SER A 310 -2.94 -67.76 16.84
CA SER A 310 -4.16 -67.79 17.68
C SER A 310 -4.09 -67.48 19.19
N SER A 311 -4.70 -66.34 19.54
CA SER A 311 -5.77 -66.16 20.56
C SER A 311 -5.50 -66.22 22.08
N VAL A 312 -6.43 -65.54 22.78
CA VAL A 312 -6.90 -65.58 24.18
C VAL A 312 -6.30 -64.64 25.27
N ASP A 313 -7.08 -63.60 25.56
CA ASP A 313 -7.70 -63.19 26.84
C ASP A 313 -7.02 -63.31 28.24
N ALA A 314 -7.30 -62.24 29.01
CA ALA A 314 -7.63 -62.16 30.44
C ALA A 314 -6.54 -61.98 31.54
N ALA A 315 -6.50 -60.73 32.05
CA ALA A 315 -6.80 -60.28 33.43
C ALA A 315 -6.01 -60.77 34.66
N THR A 316 -5.48 -59.80 35.45
CA THR A 316 -5.52 -59.70 36.94
C THR A 316 -5.00 -58.30 37.38
N SER A 317 -5.83 -57.30 37.75
CA SER A 317 -6.33 -56.91 39.12
C SER A 317 -5.23 -56.35 40.06
N ILE A 318 -5.07 -55.02 40.31
CA ILE A 318 -5.76 -54.04 41.24
C ILE A 318 -5.55 -54.42 42.73
N PRO A 319 -5.29 -53.54 43.77
CA PRO A 319 -5.97 -52.26 44.11
C PRO A 319 -5.06 -51.17 44.78
N GLU A 320 -5.46 -50.01 45.33
CA GLU A 320 -6.67 -49.54 46.02
C GLU A 320 -6.54 -48.03 46.35
N ALA A 321 -7.65 -47.26 46.33
CA ALA A 321 -7.78 -45.99 47.08
C ALA A 321 -9.28 -45.69 47.39
N GLU A 322 -9.62 -45.77 48.68
CA GLU A 322 -10.84 -45.28 49.35
C GLU A 322 -10.58 -43.83 49.88
N THR A 323 -11.49 -42.87 50.12
CA THR A 323 -12.96 -42.74 50.14
C THR A 323 -13.32 -41.25 50.45
N LEU A 324 -14.27 -40.66 49.69
CA LEU A 324 -15.53 -39.90 50.03
C LEU A 324 -15.63 -38.99 51.31
N PRO A 325 -16.64 -38.07 51.49
CA PRO A 325 -17.99 -38.02 50.85
C PRO A 325 -18.75 -36.65 50.61
N ARG A 326 -19.81 -36.73 49.77
CA ARG A 326 -21.22 -36.21 49.87
C ARG A 326 -21.58 -34.75 49.49
N GLU A 327 -22.42 -34.55 48.44
CA GLU A 327 -23.92 -34.41 48.36
C GLU A 327 -24.37 -32.93 48.58
N ILE A 328 -25.31 -32.28 47.85
CA ILE A 328 -26.75 -32.58 47.60
C ILE A 328 -27.28 -31.68 46.43
N ASP A 329 -28.30 -32.21 45.71
CA ASP A 329 -29.31 -31.63 44.79
C ASP A 329 -29.64 -30.11 44.78
N THR A 330 -30.07 -29.60 43.62
CA THR A 330 -31.42 -28.96 43.40
C THR A 330 -31.64 -28.51 41.94
N VAL A 331 -32.64 -29.07 41.22
CA VAL A 331 -34.01 -28.59 40.90
C VAL A 331 -34.15 -27.59 39.73
N ALA A 332 -35.08 -27.93 38.83
CA ALA A 332 -35.52 -27.24 37.62
C ALA A 332 -36.52 -26.08 37.87
N GLY A 333 -36.69 -25.21 36.87
CA GLY A 333 -38.01 -24.59 36.57
C GLY A 333 -38.02 -23.09 36.22
N THR A 334 -38.24 -22.80 34.93
CA THR A 334 -39.20 -21.84 34.34
C THR A 334 -39.49 -20.49 35.02
N ALA A 335 -39.38 -19.37 34.29
CA ALA A 335 -40.53 -18.62 33.75
C ALA A 335 -40.14 -17.25 33.14
N ASP A 336 -40.89 -16.93 32.09
CA ASP A 336 -41.00 -15.70 31.30
C ASP A 336 -41.51 -14.47 32.12
N LEU A 337 -41.20 -13.26 31.64
CA LEU A 337 -42.12 -12.13 31.37
C LEU A 337 -41.43 -10.74 31.36
N SER A 338 -41.38 -10.16 30.16
CA SER A 338 -41.72 -8.77 29.75
C SER A 338 -41.68 -7.60 30.76
N GLN A 339 -41.04 -6.47 30.39
CA GLN A 339 -41.65 -5.16 30.03
C GLN A 339 -40.70 -3.95 30.22
N THR A 340 -40.56 -3.17 29.14
CA THR A 340 -40.48 -1.70 28.97
C THR A 340 -40.07 -0.78 30.15
N SER A 341 -39.17 0.20 29.88
CA SER A 341 -39.40 1.65 30.09
C SER A 341 -38.23 2.52 29.59
N THR A 342 -38.59 3.71 29.09
CA THR A 342 -37.86 4.81 28.44
C THR A 342 -36.99 5.67 29.39
N PRO A 343 -36.15 6.60 28.87
CA PRO A 343 -35.11 7.37 29.60
C PRO A 343 -35.60 8.77 30.04
N PRO A 344 -34.78 9.57 30.77
CA PRO A 344 -35.00 11.01 30.86
C PRO A 344 -33.85 11.85 30.28
N GLU A 345 -34.24 12.84 29.48
CA GLU A 345 -33.59 14.16 29.37
C GLU A 345 -34.14 15.09 30.47
N SER A 346 -33.36 16.09 30.91
CA SER A 346 -33.77 17.51 30.88
C SER A 346 -32.70 18.45 31.47
N ALA A 347 -32.53 19.57 30.76
CA ALA A 347 -31.71 20.73 31.05
C ALA A 347 -32.31 21.65 32.13
N VAL A 348 -31.49 22.54 32.73
CA VAL A 348 -31.90 23.91 33.11
C VAL A 348 -30.69 24.88 33.09
N HIS A 349 -30.88 26.03 32.44
CA HIS A 349 -30.13 27.30 32.49
C HIS A 349 -30.09 27.97 33.87
N VAL A 350 -29.07 28.81 34.15
CA VAL A 350 -29.24 30.23 34.62
C VAL A 350 -28.00 31.06 34.23
N ASP A 351 -28.26 32.27 33.73
CA ASP A 351 -27.33 33.35 33.34
C ASP A 351 -26.97 34.32 34.49
N GLU A 352 -26.07 35.27 34.16
CA GLU A 352 -25.94 36.68 34.59
C GLU A 352 -24.74 37.09 35.50
N ASP A 353 -23.76 37.72 34.82
CA ASP A 353 -23.33 39.13 34.96
C ASP A 353 -22.20 39.65 35.89
N GLU A 354 -21.59 40.73 35.35
CA GLU A 354 -20.68 41.78 35.85
C GLU A 354 -19.16 41.51 35.77
N GLU A 355 -18.35 42.15 34.91
CA GLU A 355 -18.04 43.58 34.59
C GLU A 355 -16.73 44.11 35.24
N ASP A 356 -15.83 44.53 34.33
CA ASP A 356 -14.98 45.73 34.33
C ASP A 356 -13.72 45.88 35.23
N ALA A 357 -12.56 46.17 34.59
CA ALA A 357 -11.72 47.36 34.83
C ALA A 357 -10.27 47.26 34.25
N THR A 358 -10.05 48.02 33.19
CA THR A 358 -8.89 48.86 32.76
C THR A 358 -7.52 48.88 33.49
N SER A 359 -6.42 48.85 32.72
CA SER A 359 -5.30 49.85 32.68
C SER A 359 -4.32 49.44 31.57
N VAL A 360 -4.10 50.16 30.46
CA VAL A 360 -3.38 51.44 30.21
C VAL A 360 -1.99 51.52 30.85
N VAL A 361 -0.95 51.28 30.05
CA VAL A 361 0.33 52.00 30.10
C VAL A 361 0.85 52.23 28.69
N ASP A 362 0.90 53.51 28.31
CA ASP A 362 1.77 54.08 27.27
C ASP A 362 3.25 53.90 27.65
N ALA A 363 4.12 53.69 26.65
CA ALA A 363 5.32 54.51 26.42
C ALA A 363 6.12 54.03 25.19
N GLU A 364 5.98 54.81 24.12
CA GLU A 364 7.04 55.39 23.27
C GLU A 364 8.16 54.54 22.65
N ALA A 365 8.21 54.74 21.32
CA ALA A 365 9.27 54.41 20.39
C ALA A 365 10.64 55.00 20.74
N GLU A 366 11.70 54.25 20.39
CA GLU A 366 12.95 54.79 19.86
C GLU A 366 13.44 53.86 18.74
N ALA A 367 13.66 54.46 17.57
CA ALA A 367 14.19 53.83 16.38
C ALA A 367 15.71 53.96 16.36
N VAL A 368 16.46 52.87 16.13
CA VAL A 368 17.83 52.93 15.58
C VAL A 368 18.12 51.70 14.70
N SER A 369 18.24 51.99 13.40
CA SER A 369 19.08 51.43 12.32
C SER A 369 19.49 49.95 12.29
N THR A 370 19.02 49.29 11.21
CA THR A 370 19.79 48.52 10.20
C THR A 370 21.14 47.94 10.60
N ASP A 371 21.22 46.61 10.61
CA ASP A 371 22.29 45.89 9.92
C ASP A 371 21.73 44.55 9.40
N GLU A 372 21.81 44.39 8.08
CA GLU A 372 21.55 43.16 7.35
C GLU A 372 22.48 42.05 7.83
N VAL A 373 21.93 40.88 8.16
CA VAL A 373 22.68 39.63 8.14
C VAL A 373 22.18 38.84 6.95
N VAL A 374 22.84 39.07 5.81
CA VAL A 374 22.78 38.19 4.64
C VAL A 374 23.43 36.87 5.05
N THR A 375 22.66 35.80 5.16
CA THR A 375 23.22 34.45 5.25
C THR A 375 23.65 34.03 3.84
N GLU A 376 24.96 34.09 3.60
CA GLU A 376 25.61 33.59 2.38
C GLU A 376 25.29 32.10 2.15
N SER A 377 24.56 31.83 1.06
CA SER A 377 24.54 30.51 0.44
C SER A 377 25.94 30.23 -0.11
N THR A 378 26.55 29.13 0.35
CA THR A 378 27.89 28.72 -0.07
C THR A 378 27.83 28.18 -1.49
N ILE A 379 28.21 29.02 -2.46
CA ILE A 379 28.43 28.62 -3.85
C ILE A 379 29.60 27.62 -3.87
N VAL A 380 29.33 26.39 -4.28
CA VAL A 380 30.36 25.41 -4.65
C VAL A 380 31.04 25.93 -5.92
N ALA A 381 32.25 26.49 -5.77
CA ALA A 381 33.07 26.90 -6.90
C ALA A 381 33.63 25.67 -7.61
N GLY A 382 33.29 25.46 -8.89
CA GLY A 382 33.93 24.39 -9.68
C GLY A 382 33.35 24.00 -11.04
N VAL A 383 32.20 24.51 -11.48
CA VAL A 383 31.64 24.16 -12.81
C VAL A 383 31.76 25.37 -13.75
N PRO A 384 32.47 25.27 -14.89
CA PRO A 384 32.50 26.33 -15.88
C PRO A 384 31.12 26.48 -16.53
N ASN A 385 30.57 27.69 -16.45
CA ASN A 385 29.38 28.12 -17.19
C ASN A 385 29.66 28.04 -18.71
N PRO A 386 28.96 27.21 -19.51
CA PRO A 386 29.25 27.07 -20.93
C PRO A 386 28.52 28.07 -21.83
N LEU A 387 27.86 29.12 -21.30
CA LEU A 387 27.01 30.01 -22.12
C LEU A 387 27.43 31.48 -22.18
N THR A 388 28.69 31.82 -21.95
CA THR A 388 29.21 33.16 -22.26
C THR A 388 30.49 33.08 -23.07
N THR A 389 30.34 33.12 -24.41
CA THR A 389 31.16 33.88 -25.38
C THR A 389 30.96 33.29 -26.78
N VAL A 390 30.17 33.95 -27.64
CA VAL A 390 30.52 34.17 -29.06
C VAL A 390 29.80 35.45 -29.54
N GLU A 391 30.50 36.58 -29.52
CA GLU A 391 30.26 37.67 -30.46
C GLU A 391 31.07 37.38 -31.74
N ASP A 392 30.46 37.69 -32.89
CA ASP A 392 31.01 37.87 -34.24
C ASP A 392 32.25 37.06 -34.66
N ALA A 393 32.01 36.02 -35.46
CA ALA A 393 33.00 35.52 -36.41
C ALA A 393 32.33 34.96 -37.68
N ASP A 394 32.59 35.64 -38.80
CA ASP A 394 32.33 35.22 -40.20
C ASP A 394 32.77 33.77 -40.47
N VAL A 395 31.87 32.95 -41.01
CA VAL A 395 32.17 31.63 -41.62
C VAL A 395 31.36 31.47 -42.92
N PRO A 396 31.95 30.95 -44.02
CA PRO A 396 31.52 31.27 -45.37
C PRO A 396 30.38 30.39 -45.90
N SER A 397 29.67 30.97 -46.86
CA SER A 397 28.58 30.39 -47.63
C SER A 397 28.95 29.07 -48.35
N THR A 398 28.19 28.02 -48.07
CA THR A 398 27.93 26.95 -49.04
C THR A 398 26.43 26.74 -49.11
N SER A 399 25.87 27.23 -50.20
CA SER A 399 24.50 27.07 -50.65
C SER A 399 24.19 25.61 -50.98
N ASP A 400 23.22 25.03 -50.30
CA ASP A 400 22.26 24.10 -50.92
C ASP A 400 20.86 24.47 -50.38
N GLU A 401 20.15 25.25 -51.19
CA GLU A 401 18.76 25.65 -50.97
C GLU A 401 17.85 24.43 -51.17
N SER A 402 17.32 23.87 -50.08
CA SER A 402 15.95 23.34 -50.12
C SER A 402 15.09 24.32 -49.32
N VAL A 403 14.38 25.17 -50.07
CA VAL A 403 13.32 26.03 -49.56
C VAL A 403 12.25 25.14 -48.94
N ALA A 404 12.33 24.94 -47.63
CA ALA A 404 11.23 24.43 -46.84
C ALA A 404 10.22 25.56 -46.72
N GLU A 405 9.04 25.33 -47.27
CA GLU A 405 7.89 26.20 -47.12
C GLU A 405 7.63 26.44 -45.63
N ASP A 406 7.68 27.71 -45.23
CA ASP A 406 7.18 28.22 -43.95
C ASP A 406 5.67 28.00 -43.89
N ASN A 407 5.27 26.80 -43.51
CA ASN A 407 3.94 26.52 -43.00
C ASN A 407 3.96 26.93 -41.53
N GLY A 408 3.16 27.93 -41.15
CA GLY A 408 2.90 28.31 -39.76
C GLY A 408 2.28 27.17 -38.96
N GLY A 409 3.10 26.16 -38.67
CA GLY A 409 2.76 24.96 -37.92
C GLY A 409 2.87 25.27 -36.44
N VAL A 410 1.84 24.86 -35.70
CA VAL A 410 1.84 24.79 -34.24
C VAL A 410 3.06 23.99 -33.79
N VAL A 411 3.94 24.61 -33.00
CA VAL A 411 5.12 23.97 -32.41
C VAL A 411 4.70 23.36 -31.09
N ALA A 412 4.82 22.04 -30.93
CA ALA A 412 4.48 21.41 -29.66
C ALA A 412 5.54 21.75 -28.60
N LEU A 413 5.14 21.80 -27.33
CA LEU A 413 6.07 22.04 -26.20
C LEU A 413 7.29 21.11 -26.24
N VAL A 414 7.06 19.82 -26.50
CA VAL A 414 8.14 18.81 -26.55
C VAL A 414 9.16 19.08 -27.66
N ASP A 415 8.77 19.71 -28.77
CA ASP A 415 9.65 19.93 -29.93
C ASP A 415 10.77 20.95 -29.63
N ARG A 416 10.68 21.68 -28.52
CA ARG A 416 11.66 22.70 -28.11
C ARG A 416 12.71 22.19 -27.13
N HIS A 417 12.59 20.93 -26.70
CA HIS A 417 13.42 20.34 -25.67
C HIS A 417 14.10 19.07 -26.18
N ASP A 418 15.31 18.80 -25.70
CA ASP A 418 16.11 17.64 -26.13
C ASP A 418 16.16 16.49 -25.11
N ALA A 419 15.60 16.69 -23.91
CA ALA A 419 15.32 15.65 -22.93
C ALA A 419 14.22 16.08 -21.95
N LEU A 420 13.53 15.12 -21.34
CA LEU A 420 12.63 15.35 -20.22
C LEU A 420 13.23 14.81 -18.91
N LEU A 421 13.10 15.60 -17.85
CA LEU A 421 13.39 15.21 -16.48
C LEU A 421 12.04 15.12 -15.74
N LEU A 422 11.50 13.91 -15.65
CA LEU A 422 10.14 13.63 -15.19
C LEU A 422 10.16 13.26 -13.71
N ASP A 423 9.37 13.94 -12.90
CA ASP A 423 8.96 13.38 -11.60
C ASP A 423 8.11 12.11 -11.80
N LEU A 424 7.90 11.34 -10.73
CA LEU A 424 7.18 10.07 -10.75
C LEU A 424 5.79 10.15 -10.11
N ASP A 425 5.74 10.30 -8.78
CA ASP A 425 4.54 10.21 -7.98
C ASP A 425 3.71 11.49 -8.11
N GLY A 426 2.58 11.43 -8.82
CA GLY A 426 1.75 12.60 -9.13
C GLY A 426 1.95 13.14 -10.55
N THR A 427 2.99 12.67 -11.25
CA THR A 427 3.30 13.09 -12.63
C THR A 427 3.18 11.95 -13.65
N VAL A 428 3.76 10.77 -13.35
CA VAL A 428 3.73 9.59 -14.22
C VAL A 428 2.72 8.55 -13.71
N PHE A 429 2.65 8.37 -12.39
CA PHE A 429 1.74 7.43 -11.75
C PHE A 429 1.25 7.96 -10.40
N ALA A 430 0.20 7.34 -9.87
CA ALA A 430 -0.29 7.56 -8.52
C ALA A 430 -0.48 6.21 -7.84
N GLY A 431 0.38 5.91 -6.85
CA GLY A 431 0.43 4.59 -6.23
C GLY A 431 0.71 3.48 -7.25
N HIS A 432 -0.20 2.51 -7.35
CA HIS A 432 -0.05 1.34 -8.23
C HIS A 432 -0.66 1.51 -9.64
N ARG A 433 -1.01 2.75 -10.05
CA ARG A 433 -1.67 3.01 -11.34
C ARG A 433 -0.95 4.13 -12.10
N ALA A 434 -0.68 3.90 -13.38
CA ALA A 434 -0.26 4.96 -14.30
C ALA A 434 -1.34 6.06 -14.37
N LEU A 435 -0.91 7.32 -14.40
CA LEU A 435 -1.84 8.43 -14.56
C LEU A 435 -2.45 8.42 -15.97
N PRO A 436 -3.68 8.94 -16.15
CA PRO A 436 -4.29 9.07 -17.46
C PRO A 436 -3.35 9.72 -18.47
N ASN A 437 -3.37 9.23 -19.71
CA ASN A 437 -2.54 9.71 -20.83
C ASN A 437 -1.02 9.57 -20.65
N ALA A 438 -0.49 9.21 -19.48
CA ALA A 438 0.95 9.13 -19.23
C ALA A 438 1.65 8.10 -20.13
N LEU A 439 1.09 6.88 -20.23
CA LEU A 439 1.64 5.82 -21.09
C LEU A 439 1.69 6.25 -22.56
N ASP A 440 0.57 6.75 -23.08
CA ASP A 440 0.45 7.18 -24.48
C ASP A 440 1.36 8.38 -24.78
N ALA A 441 1.45 9.33 -23.85
CA ALA A 441 2.31 10.50 -24.00
C ALA A 441 3.78 10.09 -24.04
N LEU A 442 4.24 9.28 -23.07
CA LEU A 442 5.63 8.86 -23.01
C LEU A 442 6.01 7.93 -24.17
N ALA A 443 5.11 7.05 -24.62
CA ALA A 443 5.35 6.19 -25.78
C ALA A 443 5.52 6.96 -27.10
N ARG A 444 4.93 8.17 -27.21
CA ARG A 444 5.05 9.05 -28.38
C ARG A 444 6.34 9.88 -28.39
N LEU A 445 7.08 9.95 -27.29
CA LEU A 445 8.29 10.76 -27.20
C LEU A 445 9.39 10.26 -28.13
N ALA A 446 9.98 11.18 -28.89
CA ALA A 446 11.18 10.94 -29.69
C ALA A 446 12.47 11.35 -28.98
N ILE A 447 12.35 12.05 -27.83
CA ILE A 447 13.48 12.52 -27.02
C ILE A 447 13.68 11.63 -25.78
N PRO A 448 14.91 11.57 -25.23
CA PRO A 448 15.18 10.88 -23.98
C PRO A 448 14.31 11.38 -22.82
N ARG A 449 13.98 10.45 -21.92
CA ARG A 449 13.19 10.70 -20.71
C ARG A 449 13.92 10.09 -19.52
N PHE A 450 14.17 10.91 -18.51
CA PHE A 450 14.80 10.50 -17.27
C PHE A 450 13.79 10.65 -16.13
N PHE A 451 13.63 9.59 -15.35
CA PHE A 451 12.73 9.54 -14.21
C PHE A 451 13.49 9.97 -12.96
N VAL A 452 13.11 11.10 -12.38
CA VAL A 452 13.83 11.78 -11.30
C VAL A 452 12.97 11.77 -10.03
N THR A 453 13.36 10.98 -9.03
CA THR A 453 12.58 10.82 -7.79
C THR A 453 13.37 11.21 -6.54
N ASN A 454 12.66 11.87 -5.62
CA ASN A 454 13.16 12.15 -4.28
C ASN A 454 13.13 10.94 -3.35
N ASN A 455 12.46 9.85 -3.73
CA ASN A 455 12.38 8.66 -2.91
C ASN A 455 13.73 7.91 -2.89
N ALA A 456 14.31 7.78 -1.69
CA ALA A 456 15.58 7.11 -1.44
C ALA A 456 15.43 5.68 -0.91
N SER A 457 14.20 5.19 -0.72
CA SER A 457 13.98 3.85 -0.15
C SER A 457 14.24 2.74 -1.14
N ARG A 458 13.96 2.98 -2.44
CA ARG A 458 14.10 2.04 -3.54
C ARG A 458 15.33 2.35 -4.39
N ARG A 459 15.95 1.29 -4.90
CA ARG A 459 17.05 1.36 -5.87
C ARG A 459 16.52 1.72 -7.26
N PRO A 460 17.36 2.28 -8.14
CA PRO A 460 16.99 2.57 -9.53
C PRO A 460 16.38 1.36 -10.26
N SER A 461 16.92 0.16 -10.03
CA SER A 461 16.43 -1.08 -10.63
C SER A 461 15.02 -1.45 -10.17
N GLU A 462 14.67 -1.16 -8.92
CA GLU A 462 13.35 -1.43 -8.35
C GLU A 462 12.33 -0.43 -8.87
N VAL A 463 12.71 0.84 -8.98
CA VAL A 463 11.88 1.88 -9.60
C VAL A 463 11.65 1.56 -11.09
N ALA A 464 12.69 1.17 -11.83
CA ALA A 464 12.56 0.77 -13.23
C ALA A 464 11.72 -0.51 -13.41
N ALA A 465 11.81 -1.46 -12.49
CA ALA A 465 10.92 -2.63 -12.47
C ALA A 465 9.46 -2.22 -12.28
N HIS A 466 9.19 -1.36 -11.31
CA HIS A 466 7.84 -0.87 -11.03
C HIS A 466 7.24 -0.09 -12.23
N LEU A 467 8.03 0.79 -12.85
CA LEU A 467 7.62 1.48 -14.08
C LEU A 467 7.25 0.50 -15.20
N ARG A 468 8.01 -0.58 -15.36
CA ARG A 468 7.71 -1.63 -16.36
C ARG A 468 6.45 -2.42 -16.03
N GLU A 469 6.17 -2.69 -14.75
CA GLU A 469 4.91 -3.31 -14.31
C GLU A 469 3.70 -2.44 -14.67
N LEU A 470 3.85 -1.12 -14.59
CA LEU A 470 2.84 -0.15 -15.01
C LEU A 470 2.74 0.03 -16.53
N GLY A 471 3.63 -0.59 -17.30
CA GLY A 471 3.63 -0.58 -18.77
C GLY A 471 4.58 0.43 -19.42
N PHE A 472 5.39 1.15 -18.64
CA PHE A 472 6.36 2.11 -19.17
C PHE A 472 7.65 1.41 -19.66
N GLU A 473 8.24 1.97 -20.72
CA GLU A 473 9.61 1.60 -21.13
C GLU A 473 10.63 2.30 -20.22
N ALA A 474 11.12 1.57 -19.21
CA ALA A 474 12.11 2.07 -18.26
C ALA A 474 13.26 1.06 -18.04
N THR A 475 14.48 1.55 -18.07
CA THR A 475 15.71 0.84 -17.68
C THR A 475 16.38 1.57 -16.52
N ASP A 476 17.22 0.87 -15.76
CA ASP A 476 17.86 1.38 -14.54
C ASP A 476 18.66 2.68 -14.78
N ASP A 477 19.23 2.85 -15.98
CA ASP A 477 20.00 4.03 -16.37
C ASP A 477 19.13 5.27 -16.67
N LEU A 478 17.83 5.08 -16.90
CA LEU A 478 16.87 6.17 -17.06
C LEU A 478 16.34 6.68 -15.72
N VAL A 479 16.60 5.98 -14.62
CA VAL A 479 16.17 6.39 -13.28
C VAL A 479 17.30 7.13 -12.56
N VAL A 480 16.97 8.27 -11.96
CA VAL A 480 17.85 9.08 -11.13
C VAL A 480 17.19 9.28 -9.77
N THR A 481 17.80 8.76 -8.71
CA THR A 481 17.24 8.83 -7.35
C THR A 481 18.04 9.76 -6.46
N SER A 482 17.38 10.36 -5.47
CA SER A 482 18.05 11.14 -4.42
C SER A 482 19.07 10.33 -3.61
N ALA A 483 18.90 9.00 -3.50
CA ALA A 483 19.87 8.10 -2.88
C ALA A 483 21.21 8.08 -3.64
N GLN A 484 21.16 7.99 -4.97
CA GLN A 484 22.36 8.05 -5.82
C GLN A 484 23.07 9.39 -5.69
N SER A 485 22.30 10.48 -5.74
CA SER A 485 22.86 11.83 -5.60
C SER A 485 23.50 12.06 -4.23
N GLY A 486 22.82 11.63 -3.16
CA GLY A 486 23.35 11.70 -1.79
C GLY A 486 24.60 10.84 -1.59
N ALA A 487 24.64 9.63 -2.15
CA ALA A 487 25.82 8.78 -2.11
C ALA A 487 27.00 9.42 -2.87
N ARG A 488 26.76 9.99 -4.06
CA ARG A 488 27.83 10.67 -4.79
C ARG A 488 28.34 11.89 -4.03
N LEU A 489 27.45 12.67 -3.42
CA LEU A 489 27.81 13.81 -2.59
C LEU A 489 28.70 13.39 -1.40
N LEU A 490 28.45 12.22 -0.78
CA LEU A 490 29.38 11.67 0.21
C LEU A 490 30.76 11.44 -0.39
N SER A 491 30.86 10.80 -1.56
CA SER A 491 32.15 10.48 -2.17
C SER A 491 32.97 11.71 -2.58
N GLU A 492 32.31 12.84 -2.86
CA GLU A 492 32.94 14.12 -3.18
C GLU A 492 33.51 14.81 -1.93
N HIS A 493 32.91 14.57 -0.75
CA HIS A 493 33.27 15.23 0.51
C HIS A 493 34.10 14.37 1.45
N LEU A 494 34.13 13.05 1.25
CA LEU A 494 34.81 12.11 2.13
C LEU A 494 36.10 11.55 1.52
N GLU A 495 37.10 11.32 2.38
CA GLU A 495 38.31 10.63 1.96
C GLU A 495 38.00 9.14 1.65
N PRO A 496 38.66 8.54 0.64
CA PRO A 496 38.49 7.12 0.34
C PRO A 496 38.70 6.22 1.57
N GLY A 497 37.77 5.28 1.79
CA GLY A 497 37.78 4.38 2.96
C GLY A 497 37.11 4.94 4.22
N SER A 498 36.59 6.17 4.18
CA SER A 498 35.71 6.72 5.22
C SER A 498 34.44 5.88 5.39
N ARG A 499 33.81 5.99 6.56
CA ARG A 499 32.50 5.37 6.84
C ARG A 499 31.41 6.43 6.97
N ALA A 500 30.25 6.14 6.40
CA ALA A 500 29.02 6.87 6.62
C ALA A 500 28.05 6.01 7.46
N LEU A 501 27.41 6.66 8.44
CA LEU A 501 26.29 6.10 9.17
C LEU A 501 25.03 6.31 8.35
N VAL A 502 24.32 5.22 8.05
CA VAL A 502 23.14 5.27 7.20
C VAL A 502 21.88 5.22 8.08
N ILE A 503 21.04 6.24 7.95
CA ILE A 503 19.66 6.27 8.43
C ILE A 503 18.77 6.10 7.21
N GLY A 504 18.05 4.98 7.11
CA GLY A 504 17.31 4.63 5.90
C GLY A 504 17.47 3.16 5.53
N THR A 505 16.86 2.76 4.41
CA THR A 505 16.79 1.36 3.96
C THR A 505 18.16 0.78 3.61
N ASP A 506 18.21 -0.54 3.39
CA ASP A 506 19.40 -1.19 2.84
C ASP A 506 19.67 -0.80 1.38
N GLY A 507 18.65 -0.33 0.64
CA GLY A 507 18.80 0.29 -0.67
C GLY A 507 19.74 1.50 -0.61
N LEU A 508 19.47 2.44 0.31
CA LEU A 508 20.36 3.59 0.53
C LEU A 508 21.76 3.16 0.96
N ALA A 509 21.88 2.18 1.87
CA ALA A 509 23.18 1.66 2.28
C ALA A 509 23.97 1.07 1.10
N GLN A 510 23.29 0.42 0.16
CA GLN A 510 23.93 -0.14 -1.02
C GLN A 510 24.47 0.93 -1.97
N GLU A 511 23.73 2.02 -2.22
CA GLU A 511 24.20 3.14 -3.04
C GLU A 511 25.48 3.78 -2.44
N VAL A 512 25.55 3.88 -1.10
CA VAL A 512 26.75 4.36 -0.38
C VAL A 512 27.95 3.43 -0.59
N ARG A 513 27.74 2.10 -0.57
CA ARG A 513 28.82 1.13 -0.82
C ARG A 513 29.33 1.21 -2.26
N GLU A 514 28.45 1.47 -3.22
CA GLU A 514 28.79 1.50 -4.65
C GLU A 514 29.68 2.67 -5.03
N VAL A 515 29.59 3.78 -4.31
CA VAL A 515 30.52 4.91 -4.43
C VAL A 515 31.82 4.72 -3.62
N GLY A 516 32.02 3.54 -3.00
CA GLY A 516 33.23 3.18 -2.27
C GLY A 516 33.32 3.71 -0.84
N VAL A 517 32.21 4.18 -0.27
CA VAL A 517 32.12 4.63 1.12
C VAL A 517 31.69 3.46 2.00
N GLY A 518 32.38 3.24 3.12
CA GLY A 518 32.00 2.20 4.07
C GLY A 518 30.68 2.54 4.78
N VAL A 519 29.90 1.53 5.14
CA VAL A 519 28.62 1.72 5.84
C VAL A 519 28.72 1.26 7.29
N THR A 520 28.13 2.03 8.19
CA THR A 520 27.83 1.63 9.58
C THR A 520 26.40 2.00 9.96
N ARG A 521 25.89 1.40 11.03
CA ARG A 521 24.62 1.75 11.69
C ARG A 521 24.84 2.29 13.11
N SER A 522 26.09 2.45 13.57
CA SER A 522 26.41 2.91 14.92
C SER A 522 27.38 4.11 14.92
N ALA A 523 27.13 5.07 15.82
CA ALA A 523 27.98 6.22 16.07
C ALA A 523 29.32 5.83 16.70
N ASP A 524 29.40 4.70 17.40
CA ASP A 524 30.62 4.21 18.04
C ASP A 524 31.71 3.85 17.02
N ASP A 525 31.33 3.54 15.79
CA ASP A 525 32.25 3.33 14.67
C ASP A 525 32.92 4.62 14.17
N ARG A 526 32.57 5.77 14.77
CA ARG A 526 33.05 7.12 14.44
C ARG A 526 32.91 7.41 12.94
N PRO A 527 31.67 7.37 12.42
CA PRO A 527 31.43 7.69 11.02
C PRO A 527 31.85 9.13 10.72
N ALA A 528 32.43 9.35 9.52
CA ALA A 528 32.78 10.67 9.04
C ALA A 528 31.56 11.46 8.53
N ALA A 529 30.48 10.74 8.20
CA ALA A 529 29.23 11.32 7.76
C ALA A 529 28.01 10.54 8.27
N VAL A 530 26.86 11.21 8.30
CA VAL A 530 25.52 10.62 8.40
C VAL A 530 24.81 10.90 7.08
N ILE A 531 24.27 9.86 6.45
CA ILE A 531 23.36 10.00 5.31
C ILE A 531 21.98 9.49 5.71
N GLN A 532 20.96 10.31 5.45
CA GLN A 532 19.60 10.08 5.90
C GLN A 532 18.62 10.07 4.73
N GLY A 533 17.92 8.97 4.55
CA GLY A 533 16.76 8.86 3.68
C GLY A 533 15.58 8.17 4.37
N HIS A 534 14.42 8.20 3.72
CA HIS A 534 13.21 7.62 4.27
C HIS A 534 13.37 6.10 4.47
N SER A 535 12.98 5.61 5.65
CA SER A 535 12.68 4.21 5.91
C SER A 535 11.51 4.12 6.89
N PRO A 536 10.54 3.20 6.68
CA PRO A 536 9.49 2.89 7.65
C PRO A 536 10.04 2.55 9.05
N ASP A 537 11.23 1.93 9.12
CA ASP A 537 11.85 1.49 10.37
C ASP A 537 12.58 2.62 11.11
N THR A 538 12.59 3.83 10.56
CA THR A 538 13.29 4.97 11.17
C THR A 538 12.63 5.36 12.48
N GLY A 539 13.25 4.93 13.58
CA GLY A 539 12.78 5.17 14.94
C GLY A 539 13.78 5.89 15.84
N TRP A 540 13.42 6.03 17.12
CA TRP A 540 14.21 6.73 18.12
C TRP A 540 15.66 6.25 18.22
N ALA A 541 15.90 4.93 18.14
CA ALA A 541 17.24 4.36 18.27
C ALA A 541 18.16 4.84 17.13
N GLN A 542 17.71 4.74 15.89
CA GLN A 542 18.47 5.17 14.72
C GLN A 542 18.70 6.69 14.72
N LEU A 543 17.67 7.49 15.06
CA LEU A 543 17.82 8.94 15.19
C LEU A 543 18.79 9.32 16.32
N SER A 544 18.86 8.54 17.39
CA SER A 544 19.82 8.77 18.48
C SER A 544 21.27 8.53 18.03
N GLU A 545 21.52 7.45 17.28
CA GLU A 545 22.84 7.20 16.68
C GLU A 545 23.26 8.33 15.72
N ALA A 546 22.35 8.78 14.85
CA ALA A 546 22.60 9.94 13.99
C ALA A 546 22.90 11.21 14.79
N ALA A 547 22.10 11.51 15.82
CA ALA A 547 22.31 12.69 16.65
C ALA A 547 23.68 12.70 17.35
N LEU A 548 24.13 11.53 17.84
CA LEU A 548 25.45 11.36 18.43
C LEU A 548 26.56 11.62 17.41
N ALA A 549 26.47 11.01 16.22
CA ALA A 549 27.45 11.20 15.15
C ALA A 549 27.51 12.66 14.66
N ILE A 550 26.35 13.29 14.44
CA ILE A 550 26.24 14.70 14.00
C ILE A 550 26.85 15.64 15.05
N ARG A 551 26.56 15.42 16.34
CA ARG A 551 27.15 16.22 17.43
C ARG A 551 28.65 16.02 17.57
N ALA A 552 29.16 14.84 17.21
CA ALA A 552 30.59 14.55 17.14
C ALA A 552 31.28 15.16 15.91
N GLY A 553 30.54 15.81 15.01
CA GLY A 553 31.07 16.53 13.85
C GLY A 553 31.00 15.78 12.53
N ALA A 554 30.24 14.67 12.45
CA ALA A 554 30.01 13.99 11.19
C ALA A 554 29.27 14.92 10.20
N LEU A 555 29.69 14.90 8.92
CA LEU A 555 28.96 15.57 7.84
C LEU A 555 27.55 15.01 7.74
N TRP A 556 26.51 15.84 7.68
CA TRP A 556 25.14 15.36 7.58
C TRP A 556 24.56 15.63 6.21
N ILE A 557 24.12 14.57 5.53
CA ILE A 557 23.45 14.62 4.23
C ILE A 557 22.05 14.03 4.37
N ALA A 558 21.04 14.72 3.88
CA ALA A 558 19.68 14.21 3.74
C ALA A 558 19.36 13.99 2.26
N THR A 559 18.75 12.85 1.92
CA THR A 559 18.38 12.54 0.54
C THR A 559 17.24 13.44 0.06
N ASN A 560 16.29 13.79 0.92
CA ASN A 560 15.26 14.82 0.67
C ASN A 560 14.79 15.38 2.01
N VAL A 561 14.02 16.46 1.98
CA VAL A 561 13.42 17.10 3.18
C VAL A 561 11.90 17.15 3.10
N ASP A 562 11.29 16.23 2.36
CA ASP A 562 9.84 16.18 2.16
C ASP A 562 9.16 15.86 3.50
N ALA A 563 8.34 16.79 4.00
CA ALA A 563 7.74 16.65 5.33
C ALA A 563 6.77 15.46 5.42
N THR A 564 6.08 15.15 4.32
CA THR A 564 5.03 14.12 4.25
C THR A 564 5.28 13.14 3.10
N LEU A 565 4.80 11.90 3.26
CA LEU A 565 4.79 10.88 2.23
C LEU A 565 3.33 10.50 1.88
N PRO A 566 2.88 10.68 0.62
CA PRO A 566 1.53 10.27 0.22
C PRO A 566 1.29 8.76 0.37
N SER A 567 0.08 8.37 0.77
CA SER A 567 -0.38 6.98 0.85
C SER A 567 -1.90 6.90 0.66
N GLU A 568 -2.44 5.71 0.42
CA GLU A 568 -3.90 5.47 0.37
C GLU A 568 -4.61 5.85 1.68
N ARG A 569 -3.89 5.82 2.80
CA ARG A 569 -4.39 6.20 4.13
C ARG A 569 -4.33 7.71 4.39
N GLY A 570 -3.77 8.49 3.47
CA GLY A 570 -3.51 9.92 3.60
C GLY A 570 -2.01 10.25 3.66
N LEU A 571 -1.68 11.45 4.13
CA LEU A 571 -0.30 11.94 4.23
C LEU A 571 0.39 11.35 5.48
N LEU A 572 1.40 10.52 5.25
CA LEU A 572 2.25 9.93 6.29
C LEU A 572 3.46 10.82 6.59
N VAL A 573 4.26 10.42 7.59
CA VAL A 573 5.50 11.10 7.96
C VAL A 573 6.59 10.86 6.91
N GLY A 574 7.07 11.92 6.27
CA GLY A 574 8.16 11.89 5.29
C GLY A 574 9.55 11.98 5.93
N ASN A 575 10.61 11.87 5.12
CA ASN A 575 11.99 11.99 5.60
C ASN A 575 12.27 13.36 6.22
N GLY A 576 11.70 14.43 5.66
CA GLY A 576 11.83 15.79 6.17
C GLY A 576 11.38 15.96 7.61
N SER A 577 10.34 15.23 8.02
CA SER A 577 9.90 15.21 9.42
C SER A 577 10.93 14.56 10.35
N MET A 578 11.58 13.49 9.89
CA MET A 578 12.68 12.85 10.62
C MET A 578 13.94 13.73 10.64
N VAL A 579 14.22 14.45 9.54
CA VAL A 579 15.27 15.48 9.48
C VAL A 579 14.98 16.59 10.48
N ALA A 580 13.74 17.07 10.58
CA ALA A 580 13.34 18.10 11.54
C ALA A 580 13.57 17.65 12.99
N ALA A 581 13.32 16.38 13.31
CA ALA A 581 13.64 15.83 14.63
C ALA A 581 15.14 15.92 14.93
N LEU A 582 16.01 15.57 13.98
CA LEU A 582 17.47 15.68 14.13
C LEU A 582 17.95 17.13 14.16
N ARG A 583 17.38 18.04 13.37
CA ARG A 583 17.65 19.49 13.44
C ARG A 583 17.41 20.00 14.84
N ASN A 584 16.23 19.71 15.39
CA ASN A 584 15.88 20.09 16.76
C ASN A 584 16.81 19.44 17.80
N ALA A 585 17.12 18.14 17.62
CA ALA A 585 17.96 17.40 18.56
C ALA A 585 19.44 17.77 18.51
N THR A 586 19.94 18.39 17.44
CA THR A 586 21.39 18.65 17.24
C THR A 586 21.75 20.13 17.06
N GLY A 587 20.80 20.96 16.65
CA GLY A 587 21.03 22.35 16.23
C GLY A 587 21.85 22.48 14.94
N LYS A 588 21.88 21.42 14.11
CA LYS A 588 22.62 21.36 12.85
C LYS A 588 21.65 21.29 11.67
N GLU A 589 22.18 21.57 10.48
CA GLU A 589 21.46 21.52 9.21
C GLU A 589 22.14 20.50 8.28
N PRO A 590 21.37 19.64 7.57
CA PRO A 590 21.94 18.75 6.57
C PRO A 590 22.21 19.47 5.26
N MET A 591 23.15 18.93 4.49
CA MET A 591 23.17 19.14 3.04
C MET A 591 22.07 18.28 2.40
N VAL A 592 21.22 18.89 1.57
CA VAL A 592 20.13 18.18 0.90
C VAL A 592 20.57 17.76 -0.49
N ALA A 593 20.41 16.48 -0.84
CA ALA A 593 20.79 15.95 -2.14
C ALA A 593 19.66 16.01 -3.18
N GLY A 594 18.43 15.70 -2.76
CA GLY A 594 17.23 15.68 -3.62
C GLY A 594 16.65 17.06 -3.90
N LYS A 595 15.62 17.09 -4.76
CA LYS A 595 14.86 18.30 -5.13
C LYS A 595 14.33 19.01 -3.86
N PRO A 596 14.33 20.35 -3.80
CA PRO A 596 14.71 21.30 -4.85
C PRO A 596 16.23 21.54 -4.97
N ALA A 597 17.06 20.82 -4.22
CA ALA A 597 18.49 21.06 -4.24
C ALA A 597 19.11 20.70 -5.61
N ALA A 598 20.06 21.53 -6.03
CA ALA A 598 20.76 21.40 -7.30
C ALA A 598 21.44 20.03 -7.57
N PRO A 599 21.96 19.26 -6.59
CA PRO A 599 22.69 18.03 -6.88
C PRO A 599 21.89 17.02 -7.71
N LEU A 600 20.68 16.63 -7.30
CA LEU A 600 19.88 15.65 -8.04
C LEU A 600 19.54 16.11 -9.46
N MET A 601 19.21 17.40 -9.62
CA MET A 601 18.87 17.95 -10.93
C MET A 601 20.09 18.04 -11.85
N ALA A 602 21.25 18.46 -11.30
CA ALA A 602 22.52 18.45 -12.03
C ALA A 602 22.92 17.04 -12.50
N ASP A 603 22.59 16.01 -11.72
CA ASP A 603 22.87 14.61 -12.04
C ASP A 603 22.04 14.14 -13.21
N ALA A 604 20.76 14.47 -13.17
CA ALA A 604 19.83 14.17 -14.24
C ALA A 604 20.25 14.87 -15.54
N ILE A 605 20.62 16.16 -15.49
CA ILE A 605 21.13 16.93 -16.64
C ILE A 605 22.42 16.31 -17.19
N ALA A 606 23.40 16.03 -16.32
CA ALA A 606 24.69 15.46 -16.72
C ALA A 606 24.52 14.08 -17.36
N ARG A 607 23.59 13.26 -16.84
CA ARG A 607 23.25 11.94 -17.39
C ARG A 607 22.51 12.06 -18.72
N ALA A 608 21.61 13.03 -18.85
CA ALA A 608 20.89 13.30 -20.09
C ALA A 608 21.80 13.79 -21.22
N ARG A 609 22.91 14.47 -20.87
CA ARG A 609 23.78 15.17 -21.84
C ARG A 609 22.99 16.12 -22.73
N ALA A 610 21.94 16.69 -22.15
CA ALA A 610 20.96 17.56 -22.77
C ALA A 610 21.43 19.01 -22.69
N SER A 611 21.08 19.80 -23.71
CA SER A 611 21.36 21.23 -23.81
C SER A 611 20.13 22.09 -23.47
N ALA A 612 18.93 21.54 -23.66
CA ALA A 612 17.67 22.18 -23.34
C ALA A 612 16.71 21.14 -22.71
N PRO A 613 17.02 20.62 -21.50
CA PRO A 613 16.12 19.72 -20.79
C PRO A 613 14.92 20.48 -20.23
N LEU A 614 13.76 19.81 -20.17
CA LEU A 614 12.55 20.30 -19.49
C LEU A 614 12.32 19.50 -18.21
N VAL A 615 12.19 20.19 -17.07
CA VAL A 615 11.66 19.55 -15.85
C VAL A 615 10.15 19.46 -15.95
N VAL A 616 9.59 18.31 -15.64
CA VAL A 616 8.14 18.10 -15.61
C VAL A 616 7.77 17.44 -14.29
N GLY A 617 6.90 18.08 -13.50
CA GLY A 617 6.53 17.60 -12.18
C GLY A 617 5.23 18.22 -11.68
N ASP A 618 4.71 17.74 -10.56
CA ASP A 618 3.46 18.21 -9.95
C ASP A 618 3.69 19.04 -8.67
N ARG A 619 4.94 19.18 -8.20
CA ARG A 619 5.28 19.91 -6.98
C ARG A 619 6.02 21.21 -7.25
N LEU A 620 5.46 22.32 -6.78
CA LEU A 620 6.06 23.65 -6.86
C LEU A 620 7.37 23.76 -6.06
N ASP A 621 7.36 23.27 -4.83
CA ASP A 621 8.45 23.37 -3.85
C ASP A 621 9.61 22.38 -4.07
N THR A 622 9.44 21.41 -4.97
CA THR A 622 10.50 20.46 -5.32
C THR A 622 10.86 20.51 -6.80
N ASP A 623 9.92 20.26 -7.69
CA ASP A 623 10.22 20.08 -9.12
C ASP A 623 10.48 21.43 -9.78
N ILE A 624 9.57 22.36 -9.57
CA ILE A 624 9.63 23.68 -10.19
C ILE A 624 10.77 24.51 -9.58
N GLU A 625 10.84 24.57 -8.25
CA GLU A 625 11.96 25.21 -7.56
C GLU A 625 13.31 24.56 -7.91
N GLY A 626 13.35 23.23 -8.07
CA GLY A 626 14.55 22.51 -8.51
C GLY A 626 14.99 22.87 -9.93
N GLY A 627 14.03 23.06 -10.86
CA GLY A 627 14.31 23.56 -12.21
C GLY A 627 14.86 25.00 -12.18
N HIS A 628 14.26 25.86 -11.37
CA HIS A 628 14.72 27.24 -11.17
C HIS A 628 16.13 27.29 -10.58
N ALA A 629 16.43 26.46 -9.58
CA ALA A 629 17.73 26.40 -8.90
C ALA A 629 18.91 26.06 -9.83
N VAL A 630 18.65 25.35 -10.93
CA VAL A 630 19.66 25.02 -11.96
C VAL A 630 19.47 25.78 -13.28
N GLY A 631 18.51 26.71 -13.34
CA GLY A 631 18.29 27.60 -14.47
C GLY A 631 17.75 26.92 -15.73
N ILE A 632 16.89 25.90 -15.59
CA ILE A 632 16.23 25.23 -16.72
C ILE A 632 14.72 25.46 -16.70
N GLU A 633 14.08 25.39 -17.87
CA GLU A 633 12.62 25.54 -17.97
C GLU A 633 11.90 24.37 -17.28
N SER A 634 10.70 24.66 -16.77
CA SER A 634 9.88 23.70 -16.03
C SER A 634 8.41 23.76 -16.44
N ALA A 635 7.76 22.60 -16.42
CA ALA A 635 6.34 22.43 -16.67
C ALA A 635 5.66 21.79 -15.45
N LEU A 636 4.67 22.48 -14.89
CA LEU A 636 3.82 21.93 -13.83
C LEU A 636 2.70 21.10 -14.46
N VAL A 637 2.50 19.86 -14.01
CA VAL A 637 1.28 19.08 -14.31
C VAL A 637 0.28 19.20 -13.15
N LEU A 638 -1.02 19.27 -13.46
CA LEU A 638 -2.08 19.44 -12.46
C LEU A 638 -2.68 18.10 -11.98
N THR A 639 -1.92 17.01 -12.09
CA THR A 639 -2.35 15.65 -11.72
C THR A 639 -1.98 15.23 -10.29
N GLY A 640 -1.14 16.00 -9.61
CA GLY A 640 -0.54 15.61 -8.34
C GLY A 640 -0.86 16.55 -7.17
N VAL A 641 0.17 16.96 -6.43
CA VAL A 641 0.05 17.62 -5.12
C VAL A 641 -0.29 19.10 -5.23
N SER A 642 0.40 19.85 -6.09
CA SER A 642 0.16 21.29 -6.18
C SER A 642 -1.16 21.57 -6.87
N THR A 643 -1.98 22.40 -6.25
CA THR A 643 -3.25 22.85 -6.80
C THR A 643 -3.05 24.13 -7.62
N VAL A 644 -4.09 24.51 -8.38
CA VAL A 644 -4.09 25.83 -9.04
C VAL A 644 -4.06 26.95 -7.99
N ASP A 645 -4.70 26.78 -6.84
CA ASP A 645 -4.66 27.80 -5.77
C ASP A 645 -3.22 27.97 -5.25
N ASP A 646 -2.46 26.88 -5.07
CA ASP A 646 -1.04 26.94 -4.72
C ASP A 646 -0.20 27.64 -5.80
N LEU A 647 -0.47 27.33 -7.08
CA LEU A 647 0.21 27.95 -8.22
C LEU A 647 0.00 29.48 -8.25
N LEU A 648 -1.22 29.94 -7.98
CA LEU A 648 -1.53 31.38 -7.97
C LEU A 648 -0.82 32.12 -6.83
N ALA A 649 -0.65 31.47 -5.68
CA ALA A 649 0.08 32.00 -4.53
C ALA A 649 1.61 31.80 -4.60
N ALA A 650 2.12 31.11 -5.62
CA ALA A 650 3.52 30.69 -5.68
C ALA A 650 4.52 31.87 -5.66
N PRO A 651 5.56 31.81 -4.80
CA PRO A 651 6.66 32.77 -4.82
C PRO A 651 7.50 32.63 -6.11
N PRO A 652 8.27 33.65 -6.51
CA PRO A 652 8.99 33.68 -7.79
C PRO A 652 9.83 32.43 -8.11
N GLU A 653 10.53 31.89 -7.12
CA GLU A 653 11.37 30.69 -7.23
C GLU A 653 10.59 29.40 -7.50
N GLN A 654 9.27 29.39 -7.27
CA GLN A 654 8.40 28.24 -7.45
C GLN A 654 7.47 28.39 -8.68
N ARG A 655 7.67 29.40 -9.52
CA ARG A 655 6.80 29.67 -10.68
C ARG A 655 7.24 28.86 -11.90
N PRO A 656 6.39 27.97 -12.45
CA PRO A 656 6.75 27.20 -13.64
C PRO A 656 6.76 28.04 -14.91
N THR A 657 7.50 27.59 -15.92
CA THR A 657 7.47 28.20 -17.27
C THR A 657 6.19 27.81 -18.03
N TYR A 658 5.73 26.58 -17.85
CA TYR A 658 4.55 26.01 -18.50
C TYR A 658 3.61 25.36 -17.49
N VAL A 659 2.32 25.33 -17.80
CA VAL A 659 1.31 24.61 -17.00
C VAL A 659 0.52 23.67 -17.90
N LEU A 660 0.44 22.41 -17.50
CA LEU A 660 -0.18 21.32 -18.24
C LEU A 660 -1.26 20.67 -17.36
N GLU A 661 -2.37 20.26 -17.96
CA GLU A 661 -3.37 19.49 -17.23
C GLU A 661 -2.84 18.09 -16.88
N ASP A 662 -2.15 17.45 -17.83
CA ASP A 662 -1.44 16.18 -17.69
C ASP A 662 -0.31 16.07 -18.74
N LEU A 663 0.36 14.91 -18.83
CA LEU A 663 1.46 14.68 -19.77
C LEU A 663 1.05 14.75 -21.26
N ALA A 664 -0.24 14.68 -21.62
CA ALA A 664 -0.67 14.94 -23.00
C ALA A 664 -0.39 16.40 -23.41
N GLY A 665 -0.31 17.32 -22.44
CA GLY A 665 0.06 18.72 -22.62
C GLY A 665 1.42 18.91 -23.29
N LEU A 666 2.33 17.93 -23.22
CA LEU A 666 3.63 17.97 -23.92
C LEU A 666 3.50 18.10 -25.44
N PHE A 667 2.36 17.68 -26.01
CA PHE A 667 2.08 17.72 -27.44
C PHE A 667 1.15 18.87 -27.84
N VAL A 668 0.84 19.77 -26.91
CA VAL A 668 0.05 20.98 -27.16
C VAL A 668 0.97 22.10 -27.65
N ASP A 669 0.39 23.07 -28.37
CA ASP A 669 1.06 24.31 -28.76
C ASP A 669 1.79 24.92 -27.56
N ILE A 670 3.10 25.13 -27.71
CA ILE A 670 3.95 25.68 -26.65
C ILE A 670 3.44 27.04 -26.15
N ASP A 671 2.90 27.86 -27.05
CA ASP A 671 2.42 29.19 -26.68
C ASP A 671 1.13 29.10 -25.86
N ALA A 672 0.31 28.07 -26.06
CA ALA A 672 -0.94 27.87 -25.32
C ALA A 672 -0.72 27.39 -23.88
N VAL A 673 0.41 26.74 -23.59
CA VAL A 673 0.73 26.21 -22.25
C VAL A 673 1.75 27.05 -21.49
N ARG A 674 2.37 28.04 -22.15
CA ARG A 674 3.30 28.99 -21.52
C ARG A 674 2.56 29.97 -20.62
N VAL A 675 3.07 30.16 -19.40
CA VAL A 675 2.54 31.18 -18.49
C VAL A 675 2.76 32.57 -19.07
N SER A 676 1.70 33.14 -19.62
CA SER A 676 1.66 34.42 -20.32
C SER A 676 0.20 34.82 -20.56
N ASP A 677 -0.03 36.03 -21.08
CA ASP A 677 -1.36 36.42 -21.54
C ASP A 677 -1.81 35.51 -22.68
N GLN A 678 -3.02 34.95 -22.58
CA GLN A 678 -3.53 33.99 -23.58
C GLN A 678 -4.68 34.57 -24.41
N PRO A 679 -4.69 34.37 -25.74
CA PRO A 679 -5.75 34.86 -26.60
C PRO A 679 -7.13 34.33 -26.20
N GLY A 680 -8.10 35.24 -26.09
CA GLY A 680 -9.50 34.91 -25.81
C GLY A 680 -9.85 34.77 -24.32
N TRP A 681 -8.87 34.78 -23.42
CA TRP A 681 -9.09 34.88 -21.97
C TRP A 681 -8.90 36.33 -21.51
N GLU A 682 -9.81 36.81 -20.68
CA GLU A 682 -9.77 38.15 -20.07
C GLU A 682 -9.65 37.98 -18.56
N ILE A 683 -8.50 38.36 -17.98
CA ILE A 683 -8.25 38.27 -16.54
C ILE A 683 -8.15 39.68 -15.97
N GLU A 684 -9.06 40.04 -15.06
CA GLU A 684 -9.07 41.32 -14.36
C GLU A 684 -8.75 41.11 -12.88
N ILE A 685 -7.80 41.88 -12.35
CA ILE A 685 -7.41 41.84 -10.94
C ILE A 685 -7.88 43.11 -10.23
N ASP A 686 -8.64 42.95 -9.15
CA ASP A 686 -9.18 44.03 -8.32
C ASP A 686 -8.92 43.71 -6.84
N GLY A 687 -7.81 44.25 -6.32
CA GLY A 687 -7.24 43.79 -5.05
C GLY A 687 -6.89 42.30 -5.14
N SER A 688 -7.28 41.51 -4.15
CA SER A 688 -7.12 40.05 -4.15
C SER A 688 -8.25 39.30 -4.87
N THR A 689 -9.15 40.00 -5.58
CA THR A 689 -10.22 39.34 -6.37
C THR A 689 -9.80 39.23 -7.84
N ILE A 690 -9.73 38.00 -8.34
CA ILE A 690 -9.37 37.66 -9.71
C ILE A 690 -10.65 37.34 -10.49
N ARG A 691 -11.01 38.15 -11.48
CA ARG A 691 -12.18 37.92 -12.34
C ARG A 691 -11.74 37.34 -13.66
N VAL A 692 -12.35 36.21 -14.03
CA VAL A 692 -12.03 35.43 -15.23
C VAL A 692 -13.22 35.47 -16.18
N GLY A 693 -12.99 36.04 -17.37
CA GLY A 693 -13.94 36.11 -18.47
C GLY A 693 -13.32 35.64 -19.80
N GLY A 694 -14.13 35.63 -20.86
CA GLY A 694 -13.71 35.21 -22.20
C GLY A 694 -13.98 33.73 -22.51
N SER A 695 -13.46 33.29 -23.66
CA SER A 695 -13.61 31.94 -24.22
C SER A 695 -12.40 31.60 -25.09
N GLY A 696 -11.23 31.45 -24.46
CA GLY A 696 -9.98 31.06 -25.10
C GLY A 696 -9.80 29.54 -25.19
N SER A 697 -8.61 29.08 -25.55
CA SER A 697 -8.28 27.64 -25.50
C SER A 697 -8.26 27.14 -24.06
N GLU A 698 -8.77 25.94 -23.80
CA GLU A 698 -8.77 25.40 -22.42
C GLU A 698 -7.35 25.30 -21.83
N ALA A 699 -6.36 24.93 -22.65
CA ALA A 699 -4.96 24.85 -22.24
C ALA A 699 -4.39 26.20 -21.76
N GLY A 700 -4.86 27.32 -22.32
CA GLY A 700 -4.40 28.66 -21.96
C GLY A 700 -5.09 29.26 -20.73
N LEU A 701 -6.14 28.64 -20.18
CA LEU A 701 -6.89 29.24 -19.07
C LEU A 701 -6.03 29.42 -17.82
N VAL A 702 -5.39 28.34 -17.35
CA VAL A 702 -4.57 28.37 -16.14
C VAL A 702 -3.27 29.18 -16.35
N PRO A 703 -2.54 29.05 -17.47
CA PRO A 703 -1.41 29.93 -17.78
C PRO A 703 -1.75 31.43 -17.74
N ALA A 704 -2.88 31.85 -18.32
CA ALA A 704 -3.30 33.25 -18.27
C ALA A 704 -3.63 33.72 -16.86
N LEU A 705 -4.33 32.86 -16.10
CA LEU A 705 -4.69 33.14 -14.72
C LEU A 705 -3.46 33.35 -13.85
N ALA A 706 -2.47 32.46 -13.97
CA ALA A 706 -1.20 32.55 -13.25
C ALA A 706 -0.42 33.82 -13.63
N ALA A 707 -0.27 34.11 -14.93
CA ALA A 707 0.48 35.28 -15.39
C ALA A 707 -0.10 36.60 -14.85
N ALA A 708 -1.41 36.79 -14.95
CA ALA A 708 -2.08 37.99 -14.48
C ALA A 708 -2.00 38.11 -12.94
N THR A 709 -2.18 37.00 -12.22
CA THR A 709 -2.12 36.99 -10.75
C THR A 709 -0.73 37.31 -10.24
N TRP A 710 0.31 36.66 -10.77
CA TRP A 710 1.69 36.92 -10.36
C TRP A 710 2.12 38.36 -10.67
N SER A 711 1.73 38.90 -11.82
CA SER A 711 1.98 40.30 -12.15
C SER A 711 1.37 41.26 -11.11
N ALA A 712 0.16 40.97 -10.64
CA ALA A 712 -0.51 41.77 -9.61
C ALA A 712 0.11 41.61 -8.22
N VAL A 713 0.50 40.38 -7.84
CA VAL A 713 1.19 40.08 -6.58
C VAL A 713 2.56 40.75 -6.54
N ASP A 714 3.34 40.64 -7.61
CA ASP A 714 4.68 41.26 -7.72
C ASP A 714 4.61 42.79 -7.71
N ALA A 715 3.52 43.36 -8.23
CA ALA A 715 3.24 44.79 -8.15
C ALA A 715 2.75 45.24 -6.75
N GLY A 716 2.50 44.32 -5.82
CA GLY A 716 1.96 44.59 -4.49
C GLY A 716 0.48 45.01 -4.50
N SER A 717 -0.25 44.68 -5.58
CA SER A 717 -1.66 45.06 -5.77
C SER A 717 -2.65 43.95 -5.39
N ALA A 718 -2.15 42.73 -5.18
CA ALA A 718 -2.90 41.59 -4.66
C ALA A 718 -2.10 40.91 -3.55
N ASP A 719 -2.80 40.38 -2.53
CA ASP A 719 -2.19 39.59 -1.46
C ASP A 719 -2.30 38.09 -1.82
N PRO A 720 -1.19 37.35 -1.93
CA PRO A 720 -1.20 35.91 -2.25
C PRO A 720 -1.98 35.07 -1.23
N ASP A 721 -2.10 35.51 0.02
CA ASP A 721 -2.80 34.76 1.08
C ASP A 721 -4.33 35.01 1.06
N GLU A 722 -4.79 36.01 0.31
CA GLU A 722 -6.20 36.42 0.27
C GLU A 722 -6.85 36.29 -1.11
N LEU A 723 -6.23 35.55 -2.04
CA LEU A 723 -6.70 35.41 -3.41
C LEU A 723 -8.11 34.79 -3.50
N ARG A 724 -8.96 35.37 -4.34
CA ARG A 724 -10.34 34.94 -4.57
C ARG A 724 -10.65 34.91 -6.06
N VAL A 725 -10.91 33.74 -6.61
CA VAL A 725 -11.21 33.57 -8.03
C VAL A 725 -12.72 33.65 -8.27
N VAL A 726 -13.12 34.50 -9.21
CA VAL A 726 -14.50 34.66 -9.69
C VAL A 726 -14.50 34.33 -11.18
N ALA A 727 -15.30 33.36 -11.60
CA ALA A 727 -15.37 32.96 -12.99
C ALA A 727 -16.81 32.68 -13.41
N GLU A 728 -17.11 32.94 -14.69
CA GLU A 728 -18.39 32.65 -15.33
C GLU A 728 -18.22 31.71 -16.53
N GLY A 729 -19.32 31.14 -17.04
CA GLY A 729 -19.34 30.36 -18.28
C GLY A 729 -18.40 29.14 -18.31
N GLU A 730 -17.64 29.02 -19.39
CA GLU A 730 -16.70 27.90 -19.62
C GLU A 730 -15.54 27.91 -18.62
N ALA A 731 -14.99 29.09 -18.29
CA ALA A 731 -13.94 29.23 -17.28
C ALA A 731 -14.39 28.70 -15.91
N ARG A 732 -15.62 29.03 -15.48
CA ARG A 732 -16.17 28.50 -14.21
C ARG A 732 -16.21 26.99 -14.19
N THR A 733 -16.61 26.38 -15.30
CA THR A 733 -16.75 24.92 -15.40
C THR A 733 -15.37 24.24 -15.31
N LYS A 734 -14.40 24.77 -16.06
CA LYS A 734 -13.03 24.23 -16.07
C LYS A 734 -12.27 24.44 -14.75
N LEU A 735 -12.35 25.63 -14.17
CA LEU A 735 -11.70 25.90 -12.88
C LEU A 735 -12.29 25.03 -11.76
N LYS A 736 -13.61 24.79 -11.76
CA LYS A 736 -14.23 23.84 -10.82
C LYS A 736 -13.76 22.41 -11.03
N SER A 737 -13.58 21.95 -12.28
CA SER A 737 -13.07 20.59 -12.52
C SER A 737 -11.62 20.43 -12.06
N LEU A 738 -10.86 21.53 -12.00
CA LEU A 738 -9.49 21.57 -11.47
C LEU A 738 -9.43 21.84 -9.95
N GLY A 739 -10.58 21.84 -9.26
CA GLY A 739 -10.65 22.01 -7.81
C GLY A 739 -10.47 23.44 -7.30
N VAL A 740 -10.46 24.45 -8.16
CA VAL A 740 -10.29 25.86 -7.77
C VAL A 740 -11.47 26.35 -6.93
N THR A 741 -11.16 27.00 -5.80
CA THR A 741 -12.17 27.58 -4.94
C THR A 741 -12.73 28.87 -5.54
N LEU A 742 -13.91 28.78 -6.18
CA LEU A 742 -14.57 29.94 -6.77
C LEU A 742 -15.50 30.67 -5.79
N VAL A 743 -15.42 32.00 -5.79
CA VAL A 743 -16.30 32.88 -5.00
C VAL A 743 -17.41 33.42 -5.91
N GLY A 744 -18.67 33.18 -5.53
CA GLY A 744 -19.87 33.51 -6.34
C GLY A 744 -20.26 32.40 -7.31
#